data_AF-A0A9P8K8R7-F1
#
_entry.id   AF-A0A9P8K8R7-F1
#
_cell.length_a   1.000
_cell.length_b   1.000
_cell.length_c   1.000
_cell.angle_alpha   90.00
_cell.angle_beta   90.00
_cell.angle_gamma   90.00
#
_symmetry.space_group_name_H-M   'P 1'
#
loop_
_entity.id
_entity.type
_entity.pdbx_description
1 polymer ?
#
loop_
_entity_poly.entity_id
_entity_poly.type
_entity_poly.pdbx_seq_one_letter_code
_entity_poly.pdbx_strand_id
1 'polypeptide(L)'
;MMAQHRFSVASLLILLLYVATVHSAIIQKRATSSSRSVSKISSSSSKATSKPVSKISSSSSKATSKPKTSSTKVVATSSAALKILSGAAEITNPRTGPTISATASATYTGWYAIPQKGIPAGRADAIALTRQNFGYGPAVAGGPFFPNGTLGNTVVAADIAILQAETGPQMSDTGSDVVKAESDVSKYNGLQTLQDYTLLYDQEWTATLSQGPAPGILTNYTQDLLFSMERLSFSPYQIRRLDSSKDTLNFEVDDQVATNLTGMTQQQLLTSGRLFYADYRDQAELTATTNPRYSAAVDAYFYIDPESGDFLPLAIRTNQGANLTYTPADSPNDWMLAKIMYNVCDLWFAQWEHLARTHEVVQIVYMAAIRSLSDAHPVKAVLDRLMFEVFAIQPLAQSVLFAPGGVVDLAFPYTYESAKDYSSNYYFTRSGNFQSGYFLTDLKNRGLINATTGPQLKDFPYYEDASVIYAAIRTFMTSFVNSYYSSDSVVAADKEIQAWVKECNGPAKVMDFPSAITTTSTLIDVLTHMAHLSSTAHHTVNTNELMSASSTLPFHAMSLYSPVPTQKGVTNLASFLPPLQQAEEQIGINSLFSRNYFAGTNRTLSHMFDEPAILNRMNVNTRNAAATFMNSMNSFSSKVKARTFDSKGLSQGPVLEETFWFEPDILALWPPGETFESLNISGPYHSYTGYISAHLLKYENAIEVHQSLEFMRDILPQLDRFIVVISTEPMQTKLNDIPLRIAHKDLHFANILVDRITAHVTGIVDWEFAGVVPFTRWNPSRAFLWNAQDNDTSMADKTALIERYKKRAREKGSGYLIDDAKFTSKEQESMQTAANFLRAIVEVVLGTRQVEV
;
A
#
# COMPACT_ATOMS: atom_id res chain seq x y z
N MET A 1 -38.78 29.16 19.58
CA MET A 1 -38.28 29.68 20.88
C MET A 1 -37.72 28.49 21.65
N MET A 2 -36.48 28.08 21.35
CA MET A 2 -35.82 26.92 21.95
C MET A 2 -34.67 27.42 22.83
N ALA A 3 -34.60 26.88 24.04
CA ALA A 3 -33.66 27.28 25.08
C ALA A 3 -32.21 27.05 24.63
N GLN A 4 -31.36 28.07 24.85
CA GLN A 4 -29.91 27.90 24.86
C GLN A 4 -29.54 26.88 25.95
N HIS A 5 -29.40 25.60 25.60
CA HIS A 5 -28.68 24.65 26.44
C HIS A 5 -27.18 24.98 26.36
N ARG A 6 -26.76 25.99 27.12
CA ARG A 6 -25.36 26.05 27.58
C ARG A 6 -25.15 24.75 28.35
N PHE A 7 -24.31 23.84 27.85
CA PHE A 7 -23.83 22.72 28.64
C PHE A 7 -23.25 23.30 29.93
N SER A 8 -23.97 23.10 31.04
CA SER A 8 -23.63 23.75 32.29
C SER A 8 -22.37 23.10 32.89
N VAL A 9 -21.68 23.83 33.76
CA VAL A 9 -20.62 23.28 34.63
C VAL A 9 -21.06 21.99 35.32
N ALA A 10 -22.37 21.77 35.54
CA ALA A 10 -22.92 20.54 36.08
C ALA A 10 -22.71 19.31 35.17
N SER A 11 -22.79 19.43 33.84
CA SER A 11 -22.55 18.30 32.92
C SER A 11 -21.09 17.88 32.90
N LEU A 12 -20.17 18.86 32.97
CA LEU A 12 -18.73 18.62 33.11
C LEU A 12 -18.40 17.99 34.47
N LEU A 13 -19.03 18.47 35.55
CA LEU A 13 -18.92 17.87 36.89
C LEU A 13 -19.43 16.44 36.92
N ILE A 14 -20.54 16.15 36.23
CA ILE A 14 -21.10 14.79 36.12
C ILE A 14 -20.12 13.87 35.37
N LEU A 15 -19.56 14.31 34.24
CA LEU A 15 -18.53 13.56 33.50
C LEU A 15 -17.31 13.26 34.39
N LEU A 16 -16.80 14.28 35.11
CA LEU A 16 -15.68 14.15 36.03
C LEU A 16 -15.99 13.21 37.22
N LEU A 17 -17.22 13.21 37.72
CA LEU A 17 -17.68 12.28 38.78
C LEU A 17 -17.68 10.83 38.30
N TYR A 18 -18.08 10.56 37.05
CA TYR A 18 -18.05 9.21 36.49
C TYR A 18 -16.62 8.72 36.21
N VAL A 19 -15.76 9.59 35.66
CA VAL A 19 -14.32 9.31 35.51
C VAL A 19 -13.69 9.00 36.88
N ALA A 20 -14.00 9.79 37.90
CA ALA A 20 -13.54 9.56 39.28
C ALA A 20 -14.11 8.28 39.91
N THR A 21 -15.32 7.86 39.54
CA THR A 21 -15.94 6.62 40.04
C THR A 21 -15.21 5.40 39.50
N VAL A 22 -14.90 5.36 38.20
CA VAL A 22 -14.10 4.28 37.59
C VAL A 22 -12.67 4.28 38.16
N HIS A 23 -12.09 5.47 38.39
CA HIS A 23 -10.77 5.62 39.00
C HIS A 23 -10.71 5.16 40.47
N SER A 24 -11.74 5.47 41.27
CA SER A 24 -11.81 5.12 42.71
C SER A 24 -11.98 3.61 42.95
N ALA A 25 -12.63 2.89 42.03
CA ALA A 25 -12.76 1.44 42.07
C ALA A 25 -11.41 0.70 41.96
N ILE A 26 -10.38 1.34 41.39
CA ILE A 26 -9.01 0.80 41.30
C ILE A 26 -8.22 1.00 42.61
N ILE A 27 -8.41 2.13 43.28
CA ILE A 27 -7.68 2.47 44.51
C ILE A 27 -8.15 1.59 45.69
N GLN A 28 -9.41 1.16 45.71
CA GLN A 28 -9.97 0.33 46.79
C GLN A 28 -9.40 -1.10 46.90
N LYS A 29 -8.54 -1.56 45.98
CA LYS A 29 -7.84 -2.85 46.11
C LYS A 29 -6.37 -2.76 46.56
N ARG A 30 -5.80 -1.56 46.77
CA ARG A 30 -4.47 -1.41 47.38
C ARG A 30 -4.47 -1.23 48.89
N ALA A 31 -5.64 -1.07 49.53
CA ALA A 31 -5.76 -0.88 50.98
C ALA A 31 -6.16 -2.14 51.78
N THR A 32 -6.38 -3.29 51.13
CA THR A 32 -6.86 -4.52 51.80
C THR A 32 -5.89 -5.70 51.77
N SER A 33 -4.62 -5.51 51.37
CA SER A 33 -3.59 -6.56 51.45
C SER A 33 -2.46 -6.26 52.44
N SER A 34 -2.71 -5.44 53.47
CA SER A 34 -1.76 -5.20 54.57
C SER A 34 -2.28 -5.71 55.92
N SER A 35 -2.41 -7.02 56.08
CA SER A 35 -2.21 -7.70 57.38
C SER A 35 -2.42 -9.21 57.27
N ARG A 36 -1.34 -10.00 57.26
CA ARG A 36 -1.09 -11.10 58.22
C ARG A 36 0.15 -11.94 57.87
N SER A 37 1.04 -11.97 58.86
CA SER A 37 1.97 -13.02 59.31
C SER A 37 3.10 -13.57 58.43
N VAL A 38 4.29 -13.14 58.87
CA VAL A 38 5.64 -13.74 58.89
C VAL A 38 5.72 -15.23 59.28
N SER A 39 6.54 -16.01 58.55
CA SER A 39 7.71 -16.80 59.02
C SER A 39 8.44 -17.48 57.82
N LYS A 40 9.65 -17.05 57.42
CA LYS A 40 11.00 -17.66 57.67
C LYS A 40 11.10 -19.15 57.23
N ILE A 41 12.00 -19.62 56.34
CA ILE A 41 13.49 -19.73 56.46
C ILE A 41 14.16 -20.18 55.11
N SER A 42 15.41 -19.70 54.88
CA SER A 42 16.60 -20.21 54.12
C SER A 42 16.56 -20.43 52.59
N SER A 43 17.26 -19.60 51.78
CA SER A 43 18.69 -19.65 51.34
C SER A 43 19.01 -20.76 50.32
N SER A 44 19.49 -20.45 49.11
CA SER A 44 20.90 -20.09 48.89
C SER A 44 21.16 -19.49 47.48
N SER A 45 22.08 -18.53 47.47
CA SER A 45 22.82 -17.92 46.36
C SER A 45 23.81 -18.91 45.70
N SER A 46 24.27 -18.74 44.45
CA SER A 46 25.26 -17.71 44.08
C SER A 46 25.55 -17.61 42.56
N LYS A 47 26.07 -16.43 42.20
CA LYS A 47 26.51 -15.94 40.89
C LYS A 47 27.98 -16.28 40.58
N ALA A 48 28.22 -16.62 39.31
CA ALA A 48 29.14 -16.03 38.30
C ALA A 48 30.57 -15.51 38.59
N THR A 49 31.36 -15.55 37.49
CA THR A 49 32.64 -14.88 37.11
C THR A 49 33.93 -15.68 37.41
N SER A 50 34.97 -15.77 36.56
CA SER A 50 35.58 -14.83 35.59
C SER A 50 36.54 -15.52 34.56
N LYS A 51 36.96 -14.76 33.52
CA LYS A 51 37.86 -14.98 32.34
C LYS A 51 39.40 -15.10 32.68
N PRO A 52 40.40 -15.06 31.75
CA PRO A 52 40.73 -15.92 30.56
C PRO A 52 42.27 -16.12 30.23
N VAL A 53 42.58 -16.79 29.09
CA VAL A 53 43.71 -16.63 28.09
C VAL A 53 45.15 -17.22 28.27
N SER A 54 45.52 -18.02 27.24
CA SER A 54 46.82 -18.25 26.51
C SER A 54 47.95 -19.19 26.99
N LYS A 55 48.39 -20.08 26.05
CA LYS A 55 49.77 -20.29 25.51
C LYS A 55 49.78 -21.50 24.53
N ILE A 56 50.11 -21.35 23.23
CA ILE A 56 51.42 -21.36 22.51
C ILE A 56 51.94 -22.76 22.03
N SER A 57 52.00 -22.88 20.68
CA SER A 57 52.99 -23.47 19.74
C SER A 57 53.26 -24.97 19.47
N SER A 58 53.31 -25.26 18.14
CA SER A 58 54.29 -26.08 17.36
C SER A 58 54.20 -27.61 17.45
N SER A 59 54.48 -28.47 16.45
CA SER A 59 55.15 -28.39 15.13
C SER A 59 54.88 -29.65 14.26
N SER A 60 55.00 -29.50 12.93
CA SER A 60 55.47 -30.43 11.88
C SER A 60 55.27 -31.97 11.95
N SER A 61 54.70 -32.56 10.88
CA SER A 61 55.44 -33.25 9.79
C SER A 61 54.57 -34.27 8.99
N LYS A 62 54.97 -34.49 7.72
CA LYS A 62 54.33 -35.23 6.63
C LYS A 62 54.29 -36.76 6.84
N ALA A 63 53.27 -37.45 6.31
CA ALA A 63 53.35 -38.32 5.12
C ALA A 63 52.22 -39.39 5.01
N THR A 64 51.54 -39.35 3.86
CA THR A 64 51.02 -40.48 3.03
C THR A 64 50.19 -41.62 3.65
N SER A 65 48.90 -41.69 3.28
CA SER A 65 48.37 -42.81 2.47
C SER A 65 46.96 -42.49 1.94
N LYS A 66 46.76 -42.69 0.63
CA LYS A 66 45.43 -42.90 -0.01
C LYS A 66 45.29 -44.43 -0.14
N PRO A 67 44.11 -45.03 -0.01
CA PRO A 67 43.22 -45.06 -1.17
C PRO A 67 41.69 -45.13 -0.93
N LYS A 68 40.99 -44.68 -1.98
CA LYS A 68 39.65 -45.09 -2.46
C LYS A 68 38.43 -44.70 -1.63
N THR A 69 37.76 -43.64 -2.07
CA THR A 69 36.30 -43.50 -1.96
C THR A 69 35.69 -43.44 -3.37
N SER A 70 34.62 -44.20 -3.52
CA SER A 70 33.80 -44.33 -4.71
C SER A 70 33.26 -42.99 -5.16
N SER A 71 33.38 -42.73 -6.46
CA SER A 71 32.71 -41.63 -7.14
C SER A 71 31.20 -41.87 -7.16
N THR A 72 30.48 -41.28 -6.22
CA THR A 72 29.08 -40.91 -6.48
C THR A 72 29.13 -39.59 -7.24
N LYS A 73 28.82 -39.63 -8.54
CA LYS A 73 28.64 -38.43 -9.35
C LYS A 73 27.50 -37.60 -8.74
N VAL A 74 27.84 -36.57 -7.97
CA VAL A 74 26.95 -35.42 -7.79
C VAL A 74 26.98 -34.70 -9.12
N VAL A 75 25.87 -34.73 -9.86
CA VAL A 75 25.69 -33.92 -11.05
C VAL A 75 25.61 -32.48 -10.57
N ALA A 76 26.70 -31.74 -10.71
CA ALA A 76 26.72 -30.30 -10.51
C ALA A 76 26.08 -29.63 -11.73
N THR A 77 24.74 -29.57 -11.76
CA THR A 77 24.02 -28.58 -12.56
C THR A 77 23.92 -27.32 -11.73
N SER A 78 24.77 -26.32 -11.97
CA SER A 78 24.52 -24.97 -11.44
C SER A 78 23.19 -24.48 -12.04
N SER A 79 22.17 -24.26 -11.23
CA SER A 79 20.88 -23.73 -11.69
C SER A 79 21.04 -22.42 -12.45
N ALA A 80 20.09 -22.11 -13.33
CA ALA A 80 20.12 -20.86 -14.10
C ALA A 80 20.16 -19.63 -13.18
N ALA A 81 19.49 -19.69 -12.03
CA ALA A 81 19.54 -18.66 -10.98
C ALA A 81 20.98 -18.41 -10.48
N LEU A 82 21.77 -19.47 -10.24
CA LEU A 82 23.19 -19.33 -9.83
C LEU A 82 24.08 -18.73 -10.93
N LYS A 83 23.75 -18.92 -12.21
CA LYS A 83 24.44 -18.25 -13.32
C LYS A 83 24.04 -16.77 -13.41
N ILE A 84 22.76 -16.46 -13.24
CA ILE A 84 22.27 -15.08 -13.20
C ILE A 84 22.91 -14.31 -12.04
N LEU A 85 23.04 -14.93 -10.87
CA LEU A 85 23.76 -14.40 -9.72
C LEU A 85 25.20 -13.97 -10.07
N SER A 86 25.91 -14.77 -10.86
CA SER A 86 27.26 -14.40 -11.31
C SER A 86 27.27 -13.19 -12.26
N GLY A 87 26.29 -13.07 -13.16
CA GLY A 87 26.15 -11.92 -14.05
C GLY A 87 25.73 -10.63 -13.32
N ALA A 88 24.90 -10.74 -12.27
CA ALA A 88 24.51 -9.62 -11.41
C ALA A 88 25.69 -9.10 -10.55
N ALA A 89 26.67 -9.95 -10.26
CA ALA A 89 27.89 -9.55 -9.55
C ALA A 89 28.90 -8.80 -10.46
N GLU A 90 28.82 -8.96 -11.79
CA GLU A 90 29.78 -8.41 -12.76
C GLU A 90 29.18 -7.31 -13.67
N ILE A 91 28.37 -6.41 -13.09
CA ILE A 91 27.87 -5.22 -13.79
C ILE A 91 29.05 -4.35 -14.19
N THR A 92 29.10 -3.96 -15.46
CA THR A 92 30.13 -3.06 -16.00
C THR A 92 29.52 -1.76 -16.50
N ASN A 93 30.30 -0.69 -16.44
CA ASN A 93 29.88 0.57 -17.05
C ASN A 93 29.82 0.38 -18.58
N PRO A 94 28.68 0.62 -19.23
CA PRO A 94 28.54 0.47 -20.68
C PRO A 94 29.33 1.52 -21.48
N ARG A 95 29.97 2.49 -20.80
CA ARG A 95 30.82 3.52 -21.41
C ARG A 95 32.29 3.24 -21.12
N THR A 96 33.12 3.21 -22.16
CA THR A 96 34.55 2.86 -22.10
C THR A 96 35.49 4.09 -22.12
N GLY A 97 35.00 5.26 -21.74
CA GLY A 97 35.75 6.52 -21.79
C GLY A 97 36.50 6.87 -20.49
N PRO A 98 37.40 7.86 -20.52
CA PRO A 98 38.10 8.33 -19.33
C PRO A 98 37.12 8.79 -18.25
N THR A 99 37.49 8.58 -16.98
CA THR A 99 36.77 9.09 -15.82
C THR A 99 37.47 10.32 -15.26
N ILE A 100 36.73 11.19 -14.58
CA ILE A 100 37.33 12.25 -13.77
C ILE A 100 37.81 11.62 -12.45
N SER A 101 39.02 11.95 -12.00
CA SER A 101 39.51 11.55 -10.66
C SER A 101 38.59 12.13 -9.58
N ALA A 102 38.27 11.36 -8.55
CA ALA A 102 37.32 11.71 -7.48
C ALA A 102 37.58 13.08 -6.79
N THR A 103 38.76 13.67 -7.00
CA THR A 103 39.17 14.98 -6.48
C THR A 103 38.75 16.20 -7.31
N ALA A 104 38.20 16.04 -8.52
CA ALA A 104 37.93 17.16 -9.43
C ALA A 104 36.46 17.66 -9.46
N SER A 105 35.53 17.00 -8.77
CA SER A 105 34.27 17.66 -8.36
C SER A 105 34.51 18.29 -7.01
N ALA A 106 34.78 19.60 -6.98
CA ALA A 106 34.84 20.35 -5.73
C ALA A 106 33.46 20.26 -5.08
N THR A 107 33.30 19.36 -4.11
CA THR A 107 32.06 19.19 -3.36
C THR A 107 31.81 20.51 -2.65
N TYR A 108 30.84 21.28 -3.14
CA TYR A 108 30.47 22.52 -2.46
C TYR A 108 29.99 22.14 -1.06
N THR A 109 30.69 22.61 -0.02
CA THR A 109 30.40 22.27 1.39
C THR A 109 29.54 23.32 2.10
N GLY A 110 29.17 24.41 1.40
CA GLY A 110 28.36 25.49 1.95
C GLY A 110 26.86 25.18 1.98
N TRP A 111 26.09 26.12 2.54
CA TRP A 111 24.63 26.09 2.60
C TRP A 111 24.01 26.08 1.19
N TYR A 112 22.95 25.30 0.99
CA TYR A 112 22.21 25.34 -0.26
C TYR A 112 21.47 26.67 -0.42
N ALA A 113 21.49 27.24 -1.63
CA ALA A 113 20.82 28.51 -1.94
C ALA A 113 20.39 28.61 -3.40
N ILE A 114 19.32 29.37 -3.65
CA ILE A 114 18.89 29.76 -5.01
C ILE A 114 19.84 30.82 -5.57
N PRO A 115 20.00 30.95 -6.91
CA PRO A 115 20.96 31.87 -7.51
C PRO A 115 20.79 33.35 -7.13
N GLN A 116 19.58 33.76 -6.72
CA GLN A 116 19.24 35.14 -6.37
C GLN A 116 19.64 35.54 -4.94
N LYS A 117 19.92 34.58 -4.04
CA LYS A 117 20.22 34.85 -2.62
C LYS A 117 21.73 34.93 -2.29
N GLY A 118 22.60 34.98 -3.30
CA GLY A 118 24.05 35.30 -3.26
C GLY A 118 24.92 34.40 -2.34
N ILE A 119 25.98 33.69 -2.73
CA ILE A 119 26.86 33.52 -3.91
C ILE A 119 27.55 32.11 -3.72
N PRO A 120 28.02 31.38 -4.76
CA PRO A 120 29.46 31.35 -5.09
C PRO A 120 29.76 31.95 -6.47
N ALA A 121 30.87 32.70 -6.59
CA ALA A 121 31.43 33.06 -7.88
C ALA A 121 31.70 31.74 -8.63
N GLY A 122 31.36 31.67 -9.92
CA GLY A 122 31.61 30.48 -10.72
C GLY A 122 30.50 29.41 -10.74
N ARG A 123 29.27 29.66 -10.27
CA ARG A 123 28.14 28.73 -10.52
C ARG A 123 27.95 28.43 -12.00
N ALA A 124 27.92 29.48 -12.82
CA ALA A 124 27.77 29.36 -14.26
C ALA A 124 28.95 28.57 -14.87
N ASP A 125 30.18 28.83 -14.41
CA ASP A 125 31.38 28.12 -14.87
C ASP A 125 31.35 26.63 -14.45
N ALA A 126 30.90 26.33 -13.23
CA ALA A 126 30.72 24.97 -12.74
C ALA A 126 29.66 24.21 -13.55
N ILE A 127 28.49 24.83 -13.80
CA ILE A 127 27.44 24.25 -14.65
C ILE A 127 27.96 24.04 -16.08
N ALA A 128 28.73 24.99 -16.64
CA ALA A 128 29.33 24.86 -17.96
C ALA A 128 30.33 23.70 -18.03
N LEU A 129 31.18 23.55 -17.01
CA LEU A 129 32.12 22.45 -16.87
C LEU A 129 31.38 21.10 -16.73
N THR A 130 30.33 21.04 -15.91
CA THR A 130 29.46 19.86 -15.80
C THR A 130 28.84 19.51 -17.15
N ARG A 131 28.29 20.48 -17.89
CA ARG A 131 27.73 20.25 -19.23
C ARG A 131 28.74 19.74 -20.25
N GLN A 132 30.01 20.15 -20.15
CA GLN A 132 31.09 19.68 -21.02
C GLN A 132 31.43 18.21 -20.76
N ASN A 133 31.30 17.76 -19.50
CA ASN A 133 31.76 16.45 -19.06
C ASN A 133 30.63 15.44 -18.79
N PHE A 134 29.38 15.89 -18.71
CA PHE A 134 28.18 15.06 -18.53
C PHE A 134 27.23 15.29 -19.71
N GLY A 135 27.29 14.42 -20.71
CA GLY A 135 26.51 14.48 -21.94
C GLY A 135 25.37 13.47 -22.00
N TYR A 136 24.49 13.65 -22.98
CA TYR A 136 23.49 12.66 -23.39
C TYR A 136 24.12 11.70 -24.40
N GLY A 137 24.19 10.42 -24.05
CA GLY A 137 24.61 9.35 -24.95
C GLY A 137 23.46 8.42 -25.33
N PRO A 138 23.72 7.44 -26.22
CA PRO A 138 22.73 6.44 -26.62
C PRO A 138 22.14 5.70 -25.42
N ALA A 139 20.89 5.28 -25.52
CA ALA A 139 20.25 4.39 -24.56
C ALA A 139 21.11 3.14 -24.26
N VAL A 140 21.05 2.61 -23.03
CA VAL A 140 21.78 1.40 -22.60
C VAL A 140 20.88 0.17 -22.69
N ALA A 141 19.76 0.17 -21.96
CA ALA A 141 18.81 -0.95 -21.94
C ALA A 141 17.45 -0.57 -22.58
N GLY A 142 17.47 0.37 -23.52
CA GLY A 142 16.28 0.92 -24.18
C GLY A 142 15.96 2.33 -23.70
N GLY A 143 14.87 2.90 -24.21
CA GLY A 143 14.32 4.16 -23.72
C GLY A 143 15.10 5.44 -24.07
N PRO A 144 15.12 6.44 -23.19
CA PRO A 144 15.71 7.76 -23.45
C PRO A 144 17.24 7.75 -23.39
N PHE A 145 17.84 8.93 -23.56
CA PHE A 145 19.28 9.09 -23.45
C PHE A 145 19.83 8.64 -22.08
N PHE A 146 21.06 8.14 -22.09
CA PHE A 146 21.79 7.68 -20.89
C PHE A 146 23.09 8.49 -20.71
N PRO A 147 23.63 8.67 -19.48
CA PRO A 147 24.84 9.45 -19.27
C PRO A 147 26.02 9.07 -20.15
N ASN A 148 26.79 10.09 -20.51
CA ASN A 148 28.01 10.01 -21.30
C ASN A 148 28.99 11.13 -20.88
N GLY A 149 30.21 11.08 -21.39
CA GLY A 149 31.27 12.02 -21.03
C GLY A 149 32.00 11.60 -19.74
N THR A 150 33.11 12.28 -19.44
CA THR A 150 34.01 11.87 -18.35
C THR A 150 33.35 11.87 -16.98
N LEU A 151 32.52 12.87 -16.68
CA LEU A 151 31.75 12.95 -15.45
C LEU A 151 30.59 11.94 -15.46
N GLY A 152 29.90 11.80 -16.59
CA GLY A 152 28.84 10.79 -16.74
C GLY A 152 29.35 9.37 -16.46
N ASN A 153 30.52 9.03 -16.99
CA ASN A 153 31.16 7.73 -16.75
C ASN A 153 31.54 7.55 -15.28
N THR A 154 32.07 8.59 -14.62
CA THR A 154 32.40 8.55 -13.19
C THR A 154 31.16 8.31 -12.33
N VAL A 155 30.06 9.03 -12.59
CA VAL A 155 28.81 8.90 -11.82
C VAL A 155 28.21 7.51 -11.99
N VAL A 156 28.12 7.01 -13.23
CA VAL A 156 27.61 5.65 -13.51
C VAL A 156 28.46 4.58 -12.82
N ALA A 157 29.79 4.71 -12.84
CA ALA A 157 30.67 3.76 -12.17
C ALA A 157 30.51 3.79 -10.64
N ALA A 158 30.29 4.96 -10.05
CA ALA A 158 30.04 5.10 -8.61
C ALA A 158 28.72 4.44 -8.22
N ASP A 159 27.62 4.72 -8.94
CA ASP A 159 26.32 4.09 -8.69
C ASP A 159 26.41 2.56 -8.80
N ILE A 160 27.10 2.03 -9.82
CA ILE A 160 27.30 0.58 -10.00
C ILE A 160 28.04 -0.02 -8.79
N ALA A 161 29.13 0.62 -8.35
CA ALA A 161 29.92 0.11 -7.23
C ALA A 161 29.11 0.07 -5.92
N ILE A 162 28.26 1.08 -5.69
CA ILE A 162 27.36 1.11 -4.53
C ILE A 162 26.33 -0.02 -4.64
N LEU A 163 25.63 -0.14 -5.78
CA LEU A 163 24.62 -1.18 -6.00
C LEU A 163 25.21 -2.60 -5.83
N GLN A 164 26.41 -2.86 -6.35
CA GLN A 164 27.10 -4.15 -6.19
C GLN A 164 27.41 -4.46 -4.71
N ALA A 165 27.84 -3.45 -3.95
CA ALA A 165 28.11 -3.63 -2.52
C ALA A 165 26.82 -3.96 -1.74
N GLU A 166 25.70 -3.33 -2.09
CA GLU A 166 24.42 -3.56 -1.40
C GLU A 166 23.72 -4.86 -1.80
N THR A 167 23.91 -5.31 -3.04
CA THR A 167 23.30 -6.55 -3.54
C THR A 167 24.06 -7.81 -3.13
N GLY A 168 25.35 -7.69 -2.76
CA GLY A 168 26.19 -8.83 -2.34
C GLY A 168 25.55 -9.75 -1.29
N PRO A 169 25.07 -9.23 -0.14
CA PRO A 169 24.38 -10.04 0.87
C PRO A 169 23.11 -10.72 0.33
N GLN A 170 22.28 -9.99 -0.43
CA GLN A 170 21.05 -10.52 -1.03
C GLN A 170 21.34 -11.67 -2.00
N MET A 171 22.42 -11.56 -2.79
CA MET A 171 22.87 -12.61 -3.70
C MET A 171 23.33 -13.86 -2.94
N SER A 172 24.04 -13.69 -1.82
CA SER A 172 24.47 -14.80 -0.95
C SER A 172 23.28 -15.54 -0.34
N ASP A 173 22.27 -14.81 0.13
CA ASP A 173 21.05 -15.40 0.68
C ASP A 173 20.24 -16.12 -0.40
N THR A 174 20.12 -15.53 -1.59
CA THR A 174 19.48 -16.17 -2.75
C THR A 174 20.16 -17.50 -3.08
N GLY A 175 21.50 -17.52 -3.16
CA GLY A 175 22.24 -18.76 -3.40
C GLY A 175 22.00 -19.82 -2.32
N SER A 176 21.87 -19.41 -1.07
CA SER A 176 21.61 -20.32 0.06
C SER A 176 20.19 -20.90 0.01
N ASP A 177 19.20 -20.06 -0.26
CA ASP A 177 17.80 -20.49 -0.39
C ASP A 177 17.61 -21.40 -1.62
N VAL A 178 18.25 -21.11 -2.76
CA VAL A 178 18.22 -21.96 -3.96
C VAL A 178 18.79 -23.35 -3.66
N VAL A 179 19.97 -23.44 -3.03
CA VAL A 179 20.57 -24.73 -2.67
C VAL A 179 19.68 -25.52 -1.72
N LYS A 180 18.99 -24.84 -0.79
CA LYS A 180 18.04 -25.49 0.12
C LYS A 180 16.83 -26.02 -0.63
N ALA A 181 16.19 -25.22 -1.49
CA ALA A 181 15.04 -25.65 -2.28
C ALA A 181 15.39 -26.87 -3.17
N GLU A 182 16.53 -26.81 -3.87
CA GLU A 182 17.04 -27.91 -4.70
C GLU A 182 17.34 -29.20 -3.90
N SER A 183 17.56 -29.10 -2.58
CA SER A 183 17.75 -30.25 -1.71
C SER A 183 16.43 -30.85 -1.20
N ASP A 184 15.36 -30.06 -1.18
CA ASP A 184 14.04 -30.40 -0.64
C ASP A 184 13.06 -30.90 -1.73
N VAL A 185 13.53 -31.24 -2.94
CA VAL A 185 12.68 -31.63 -4.09
C VAL A 185 11.59 -32.67 -3.80
N SER A 186 11.82 -33.60 -2.85
CA SER A 186 10.83 -34.60 -2.45
C SER A 186 9.61 -34.02 -1.73
N LYS A 187 9.72 -32.81 -1.17
CA LYS A 187 8.67 -32.10 -0.46
C LYS A 187 7.58 -31.59 -1.40
N TYR A 188 7.92 -31.25 -2.64
CA TYR A 188 7.03 -30.55 -3.56
C TYR A 188 6.15 -31.50 -4.40
N ASN A 189 6.20 -32.82 -4.15
CA ASN A 189 5.44 -33.84 -4.88
C ASN A 189 5.58 -33.79 -6.41
N GLY A 190 6.64 -33.15 -6.93
CA GLY A 190 6.85 -32.92 -8.36
C GLY A 190 5.86 -31.93 -9.00
N LEU A 191 5.16 -31.11 -8.20
CA LEU A 191 4.23 -30.08 -8.66
C LEU A 191 3.09 -30.61 -9.56
N GLN A 192 2.45 -31.71 -9.16
CA GLN A 192 1.42 -32.38 -9.95
C GLN A 192 0.06 -31.67 -9.91
N THR A 193 -0.17 -30.87 -8.87
CA THR A 193 -1.41 -30.10 -8.65
C THR A 193 -1.09 -28.65 -8.32
N LEU A 194 -2.08 -27.75 -8.42
CA LEU A 194 -1.90 -26.36 -7.98
C LEU A 194 -1.53 -26.27 -6.49
N GLN A 195 -2.06 -27.17 -5.67
CA GLN A 195 -1.80 -27.17 -4.23
C GLN A 195 -0.33 -27.50 -3.92
N ASP A 196 0.33 -28.31 -4.75
CA ASP A 196 1.75 -28.63 -4.54
C ASP A 196 2.65 -27.40 -4.67
N TYR A 197 2.27 -26.38 -5.46
CA TYR A 197 3.03 -25.13 -5.58
C TYR A 197 3.06 -24.33 -4.28
N THR A 198 2.08 -24.49 -3.37
CA THR A 198 2.14 -23.80 -2.08
C THR A 198 3.27 -24.33 -1.20
N LEU A 199 3.74 -25.57 -1.45
CA LEU A 199 4.83 -26.20 -0.70
C LEU A 199 6.20 -25.57 -1.04
N LEU A 200 6.31 -24.87 -2.17
CA LEU A 200 7.50 -24.10 -2.56
C LEU A 200 7.81 -22.94 -1.59
N TYR A 201 6.87 -22.59 -0.72
CA TYR A 201 6.98 -21.48 0.23
C TYR A 201 6.92 -21.92 1.70
N ASP A 202 6.51 -23.16 2.00
CA ASP A 202 6.39 -23.65 3.39
C ASP A 202 7.77 -23.81 4.04
N GLN A 203 8.19 -22.89 4.91
CA GLN A 203 9.55 -22.89 5.49
C GLN A 203 10.68 -22.89 4.42
N GLU A 204 10.40 -22.36 3.24
CA GLU A 204 11.36 -22.13 2.16
C GLU A 204 11.67 -20.64 2.02
N TRP A 205 12.76 -20.32 1.31
CA TRP A 205 13.13 -18.95 0.97
C TRP A 205 13.26 -18.02 2.18
N THR A 206 13.56 -18.55 3.36
CA THR A 206 13.46 -17.78 4.62
C THR A 206 14.51 -16.68 4.75
N ALA A 207 15.62 -16.75 4.00
CA ALA A 207 16.61 -15.67 4.00
C ALA A 207 16.16 -14.51 3.10
N THR A 208 15.60 -14.82 1.93
CA THR A 208 15.20 -13.84 0.92
C THR A 208 13.74 -13.38 1.00
N LEU A 209 12.88 -14.14 1.69
CA LEU A 209 11.46 -13.88 1.91
C LEU A 209 11.08 -14.25 3.35
N SER A 210 11.72 -13.61 4.32
CA SER A 210 11.59 -13.94 5.75
C SER A 210 10.16 -13.89 6.32
N GLN A 211 9.25 -13.14 5.70
CA GLN A 211 7.84 -13.03 6.10
C GLN A 211 6.91 -13.98 5.33
N GLY A 212 7.46 -14.76 4.38
CA GLY A 212 6.68 -15.49 3.39
C GLY A 212 5.98 -14.57 2.37
N PRO A 213 5.23 -15.15 1.41
CA PRO A 213 4.36 -14.38 0.53
C PRO A 213 3.29 -13.61 1.32
N ALA A 214 2.72 -12.59 0.68
CA ALA A 214 1.65 -11.79 1.27
C ALA A 214 0.52 -12.70 1.77
N PRO A 215 0.04 -12.53 3.02
CA PRO A 215 -1.04 -13.33 3.56
C PRO A 215 -2.25 -13.36 2.62
N GLY A 216 -2.85 -14.53 2.44
CA GLY A 216 -4.01 -14.72 1.56
C GLY A 216 -3.65 -15.11 0.13
N ILE A 217 -2.50 -14.73 -0.42
CA ILE A 217 -2.17 -15.05 -1.83
C ILE A 217 -2.09 -16.57 -2.04
N LEU A 218 -1.43 -17.32 -1.15
CA LEU A 218 -1.34 -18.77 -1.28
C LEU A 218 -2.63 -19.52 -0.93
N THR A 219 -3.57 -18.90 -0.23
CA THR A 219 -4.80 -19.57 0.25
C THR A 219 -6.04 -19.21 -0.57
N ASN A 220 -6.03 -18.03 -1.20
CA ASN A 220 -7.21 -17.44 -1.83
C ASN A 220 -7.02 -17.22 -3.34
N TYR A 221 -5.93 -17.69 -3.95
CA TYR A 221 -5.61 -17.49 -5.37
C TYR A 221 -6.68 -17.99 -6.36
N THR A 222 -7.62 -18.84 -5.91
CA THR A 222 -8.76 -19.28 -6.73
C THR A 222 -9.90 -18.28 -6.76
N GLN A 223 -9.95 -17.30 -5.85
CA GLN A 223 -11.04 -16.33 -5.73
C GLN A 223 -11.00 -15.27 -6.84
N ASP A 224 -12.17 -14.95 -7.37
CA ASP A 224 -12.33 -13.92 -8.40
C ASP A 224 -12.17 -12.50 -7.85
N LEU A 225 -12.59 -12.30 -6.59
CA LEU A 225 -12.36 -11.04 -5.90
C LEU A 225 -10.87 -10.76 -5.70
N LEU A 226 -10.07 -11.76 -5.32
CA LEU A 226 -8.63 -11.59 -5.23
C LEU A 226 -8.08 -11.18 -6.61
N PHE A 227 -8.31 -11.97 -7.65
CA PHE A 227 -7.84 -11.72 -9.01
C PHE A 227 -8.14 -10.30 -9.53
N SER A 228 -9.37 -9.84 -9.34
CA SER A 228 -9.79 -8.50 -9.78
C SER A 228 -9.20 -7.39 -8.90
N MET A 229 -9.11 -7.58 -7.58
CA MET A 229 -8.53 -6.58 -6.68
C MET A 229 -7.02 -6.41 -6.82
N GLU A 230 -6.30 -7.38 -7.40
CA GLU A 230 -4.89 -7.19 -7.80
C GLU A 230 -4.75 -5.98 -8.75
N ARG A 231 -5.75 -5.76 -9.63
CA ARG A 231 -5.79 -4.66 -10.60
C ARG A 231 -6.00 -3.30 -9.94
N LEU A 232 -6.38 -3.28 -8.66
CA LEU A 232 -6.58 -2.10 -7.83
C LEU A 232 -5.59 -2.04 -6.66
N SER A 233 -4.57 -2.89 -6.66
CA SER A 233 -3.54 -2.95 -5.63
C SER A 233 -2.14 -2.99 -6.23
N PHE A 234 -1.57 -4.17 -6.45
CA PHE A 234 -0.18 -4.33 -6.88
C PHE A 234 0.01 -4.44 -8.39
N SER A 235 -1.06 -4.42 -9.19
CA SER A 235 -0.98 -4.22 -10.64
C SER A 235 -1.96 -3.14 -11.14
N PRO A 236 -1.77 -1.87 -10.71
CA PRO A 236 -2.79 -0.85 -10.85
C PRO A 236 -2.76 -0.09 -12.18
N TYR A 237 -1.83 -0.36 -13.09
CA TYR A 237 -1.53 0.55 -14.21
C TYR A 237 -2.23 0.22 -15.53
N GLN A 238 -2.73 -1.01 -15.71
CA GLN A 238 -3.39 -1.39 -16.97
C GLN A 238 -4.91 -1.17 -16.97
N ILE A 239 -5.56 -1.35 -15.82
CA ILE A 239 -7.02 -1.24 -15.74
C ILE A 239 -7.51 0.19 -16.01
N ARG A 240 -8.61 0.31 -16.75
CA ARG A 240 -9.33 1.58 -16.95
C ARG A 240 -10.85 1.35 -17.01
N ARG A 241 -11.62 2.36 -16.65
CA ARG A 241 -13.08 2.38 -16.87
C ARG A 241 -13.38 2.63 -18.35
N LEU A 242 -14.45 2.03 -18.87
CA LEU A 242 -14.98 2.37 -20.19
C LEU A 242 -16.00 3.51 -20.09
N ASP A 243 -15.84 4.52 -20.94
CA ASP A 243 -16.75 5.67 -21.09
C ASP A 243 -17.66 5.41 -22.30
N SER A 244 -18.95 5.15 -22.06
CA SER A 244 -19.92 4.84 -23.12
C SER A 244 -20.10 5.94 -24.17
N SER A 245 -19.60 7.16 -23.92
CA SER A 245 -19.60 8.25 -24.91
C SER A 245 -18.42 8.21 -25.89
N LYS A 246 -17.37 7.44 -25.59
CA LYS A 246 -16.10 7.41 -26.36
C LYS A 246 -15.59 6.01 -26.67
N ASP A 247 -15.91 5.04 -25.82
CA ASP A 247 -15.48 3.65 -25.91
C ASP A 247 -16.60 2.77 -26.47
N THR A 248 -16.19 1.72 -27.19
CA THR A 248 -17.06 0.62 -27.62
C THR A 248 -16.59 -0.69 -27.00
N LEU A 249 -17.43 -1.74 -27.06
CA LEU A 249 -17.02 -3.08 -26.65
C LEU A 249 -15.94 -3.61 -27.63
N ASN A 250 -14.82 -4.08 -27.09
CA ASN A 250 -13.72 -4.75 -27.80
C ASN A 250 -14.04 -6.20 -28.13
N PHE A 251 -14.95 -6.83 -27.37
CA PHE A 251 -15.51 -8.14 -27.66
C PHE A 251 -16.85 -8.37 -26.96
N GLU A 252 -17.64 -9.25 -27.56
CA GLU A 252 -18.96 -9.63 -27.05
C GLU A 252 -18.83 -10.72 -25.98
N VAL A 253 -19.56 -10.54 -24.88
CA VAL A 253 -19.87 -11.57 -23.90
C VAL A 253 -21.35 -11.91 -24.08
N ASP A 254 -21.68 -13.20 -24.16
CA ASP A 254 -23.07 -13.63 -24.31
C ASP A 254 -23.98 -12.99 -23.26
N ASP A 255 -25.05 -12.35 -23.69
CA ASP A 255 -25.93 -11.55 -22.82
C ASP A 255 -26.58 -12.40 -21.72
N GLN A 256 -26.89 -13.67 -21.99
CA GLN A 256 -27.45 -14.55 -20.98
C GLN A 256 -26.39 -14.91 -19.92
N VAL A 257 -25.15 -15.16 -20.33
CA VAL A 257 -24.04 -15.38 -19.40
C VAL A 257 -23.77 -14.14 -18.57
N ALA A 258 -23.65 -12.96 -19.20
CA ALA A 258 -23.42 -11.69 -18.50
C ALA A 258 -24.56 -11.38 -17.51
N THR A 259 -25.81 -11.58 -17.90
CA THR A 259 -26.98 -11.35 -17.03
C THR A 259 -27.00 -12.34 -15.87
N ASN A 260 -26.65 -13.60 -16.09
CA ASN A 260 -26.60 -14.60 -15.02
C ASN A 260 -25.49 -14.31 -14.00
N LEU A 261 -24.36 -13.75 -14.44
CA LEU A 261 -23.24 -13.41 -13.57
C LEU A 261 -23.46 -12.09 -12.81
N THR A 262 -24.07 -11.10 -13.46
CA THR A 262 -24.02 -9.71 -13.00
C THR A 262 -25.39 -9.07 -12.75
N GLY A 263 -26.48 -9.75 -13.12
CA GLY A 263 -27.83 -9.16 -13.17
C GLY A 263 -28.04 -8.17 -14.33
N MET A 264 -27.03 -7.92 -15.17
CA MET A 264 -27.06 -6.99 -16.30
C MET A 264 -26.41 -7.59 -17.56
N THR A 265 -26.83 -7.11 -18.72
CA THR A 265 -26.10 -7.37 -19.99
C THR A 265 -24.78 -6.60 -20.03
N GLN A 266 -23.84 -7.02 -20.88
CA GLN A 266 -22.57 -6.31 -21.06
C GLN A 266 -22.78 -4.85 -21.48
N GLN A 267 -23.76 -4.61 -22.36
CA GLN A 267 -24.11 -3.26 -22.82
C GLN A 267 -24.70 -2.39 -21.69
N GLN A 268 -25.48 -2.98 -20.78
CA GLN A 268 -25.99 -2.27 -19.60
C GLN A 268 -24.86 -1.92 -18.61
N LEU A 269 -23.88 -2.80 -18.41
CA LEU A 269 -22.69 -2.50 -17.60
C LEU A 269 -21.88 -1.34 -18.21
N LEU A 270 -21.71 -1.31 -19.54
CA LEU A 270 -21.04 -0.20 -20.23
C LEU A 270 -21.81 1.13 -20.07
N THR A 271 -23.11 1.13 -20.37
CA THR A 271 -23.93 2.36 -20.35
C THR A 271 -24.13 2.92 -18.95
N SER A 272 -24.09 2.07 -17.92
CA SER A 272 -24.09 2.47 -16.50
C SER A 272 -22.71 2.84 -15.94
N GLY A 273 -21.67 2.81 -16.78
CA GLY A 273 -20.28 3.08 -16.41
C GLY A 273 -19.69 2.12 -15.39
N ARG A 274 -20.23 0.90 -15.31
CA ARG A 274 -19.75 -0.17 -14.42
C ARG A 274 -18.70 -1.06 -15.06
N LEU A 275 -18.47 -0.95 -16.37
CA LEU A 275 -17.55 -1.82 -17.11
C LEU A 275 -16.14 -1.23 -17.19
N PHE A 276 -15.14 -2.08 -16.95
CA PHE A 276 -13.71 -1.77 -16.97
C PHE A 276 -13.00 -2.74 -17.90
N TYR A 277 -11.83 -2.35 -18.38
CA TYR A 277 -11.10 -3.06 -19.41
C TYR A 277 -9.58 -3.00 -19.20
N ALA A 278 -8.92 -4.13 -19.47
CA ALA A 278 -7.46 -4.26 -19.52
C ALA A 278 -7.05 -4.95 -20.83
N ASP A 279 -6.00 -4.45 -21.49
CA ASP A 279 -5.67 -4.80 -22.87
C ASP A 279 -4.20 -5.20 -23.06
N TYR A 280 -3.90 -6.46 -23.32
CA TYR A 280 -2.54 -6.93 -23.58
C TYR A 280 -2.39 -7.48 -25.00
N ARG A 281 -3.26 -7.06 -25.94
CA ARG A 281 -3.24 -7.52 -27.33
C ARG A 281 -1.96 -7.13 -28.07
N ASP A 282 -1.29 -6.07 -27.63
CA ASP A 282 0.00 -5.63 -28.16
C ASP A 282 1.09 -6.71 -28.03
N GLN A 283 0.93 -7.66 -27.10
CA GLN A 283 1.86 -8.76 -26.90
C GLN A 283 1.82 -9.83 -28.01
N ALA A 284 0.76 -9.86 -28.83
CA ALA A 284 0.64 -10.81 -29.94
C ALA A 284 1.70 -10.60 -31.03
N GLU A 285 2.25 -9.38 -31.13
CA GLU A 285 3.25 -8.98 -32.13
C GLU A 285 4.69 -9.19 -31.63
N LEU A 286 4.87 -9.67 -30.40
CA LEU A 286 6.19 -9.86 -29.81
C LEU A 286 6.85 -11.15 -30.33
N THR A 287 8.17 -11.09 -30.49
CA THR A 287 8.93 -12.24 -30.97
C THR A 287 9.10 -13.24 -29.83
N ALA A 288 8.48 -14.41 -29.97
CA ALA A 288 8.58 -15.51 -29.01
C ALA A 288 10.02 -16.00 -28.85
N THR A 289 10.38 -16.42 -27.63
CA THR A 289 11.66 -17.08 -27.36
C THR A 289 11.75 -18.45 -28.04
N THR A 290 12.96 -18.94 -28.29
CA THR A 290 13.16 -20.31 -28.79
C THR A 290 12.95 -21.38 -27.72
N ASN A 291 12.95 -20.98 -26.44
CA ASN A 291 12.59 -21.88 -25.35
C ASN A 291 11.08 -22.19 -25.41
N PRO A 292 10.63 -23.42 -25.09
CA PRO A 292 9.21 -23.74 -25.07
C PRO A 292 8.52 -23.06 -23.88
N ARG A 293 8.14 -21.80 -24.11
CA ARG A 293 7.44 -20.89 -23.21
C ARG A 293 6.30 -20.27 -24.01
N TYR A 294 5.14 -20.15 -23.40
CA TYR A 294 3.94 -19.70 -24.09
C TYR A 294 3.25 -18.60 -23.31
N SER A 295 2.52 -17.76 -24.03
CA SER A 295 1.59 -16.78 -23.47
C SER A 295 0.41 -16.62 -24.40
N ALA A 296 -0.68 -16.12 -23.85
CA ALA A 296 -1.75 -15.52 -24.62
C ALA A 296 -1.39 -14.05 -24.95
N ALA A 297 -2.34 -13.29 -25.50
CA ALA A 297 -2.26 -11.84 -25.63
C ALA A 297 -3.60 -11.24 -25.17
N VAL A 298 -3.93 -11.51 -23.90
CA VAL A 298 -5.32 -11.39 -23.43
C VAL A 298 -5.85 -9.97 -23.47
N ASP A 299 -7.16 -9.83 -23.67
CA ASP A 299 -7.92 -8.67 -23.20
C ASP A 299 -9.06 -9.13 -22.28
N ALA A 300 -9.44 -8.29 -21.32
CA ALA A 300 -10.38 -8.69 -20.28
C ALA A 300 -11.33 -7.57 -19.85
N TYR A 301 -12.53 -7.99 -19.47
CA TYR A 301 -13.54 -7.16 -18.82
C TYR A 301 -13.62 -7.43 -17.33
N PHE A 302 -13.77 -6.34 -16.58
CA PHE A 302 -14.09 -6.33 -15.16
C PHE A 302 -15.30 -5.42 -14.94
N TYR A 303 -16.01 -5.56 -13.83
CA TYR A 303 -17.18 -4.76 -13.55
C TYR A 303 -17.35 -4.45 -12.06
N ILE A 304 -18.08 -3.38 -11.75
CA ILE A 304 -18.61 -3.15 -10.40
C ILE A 304 -19.97 -3.84 -10.30
N ASP A 305 -20.06 -4.84 -9.43
CA ASP A 305 -21.28 -5.57 -9.19
C ASP A 305 -22.40 -4.64 -8.68
N PRO A 306 -23.61 -4.68 -9.28
CA PRO A 306 -24.69 -3.79 -8.89
C PRO A 306 -25.28 -4.10 -7.50
N GLU A 307 -25.13 -5.33 -7.00
CA GLU A 307 -25.67 -5.75 -5.70
C GLU A 307 -24.63 -5.60 -4.58
N SER A 308 -23.43 -6.16 -4.75
CA SER A 308 -22.40 -6.14 -3.69
C SER A 308 -21.52 -4.88 -3.71
N GLY A 309 -21.44 -4.20 -4.87
CA GLY A 309 -20.52 -3.10 -5.11
C GLY A 309 -19.06 -3.54 -5.28
N ASP A 310 -18.78 -4.84 -5.28
CA ASP A 310 -17.43 -5.36 -5.42
C ASP A 310 -16.94 -5.22 -6.87
N PHE A 311 -15.64 -5.02 -7.03
CA PHE A 311 -14.98 -5.05 -8.33
C PHE A 311 -14.66 -6.51 -8.69
N LEU A 312 -15.22 -7.04 -9.77
CA LEU A 312 -15.15 -8.46 -10.13
C LEU A 312 -14.78 -8.66 -11.61
N PRO A 313 -14.18 -9.81 -11.98
CA PRO A 313 -13.91 -10.14 -13.38
C PRO A 313 -15.18 -10.59 -14.10
N LEU A 314 -15.33 -10.21 -15.37
CA LEU A 314 -16.46 -10.61 -16.22
C LEU A 314 -16.04 -11.64 -17.28
N ALA A 315 -14.99 -11.33 -18.05
CA ALA A 315 -14.56 -12.19 -19.15
C ALA A 315 -13.09 -11.95 -19.54
N ILE A 316 -12.42 -12.98 -20.05
CA ILE A 316 -11.04 -12.93 -20.55
C ILE A 316 -11.02 -13.59 -21.93
N ARG A 317 -10.52 -12.89 -22.95
CA ARG A 317 -10.34 -13.42 -24.30
C ARG A 317 -8.85 -13.60 -24.60
N THR A 318 -8.47 -14.72 -25.23
CA THR A 318 -7.06 -15.09 -25.38
C THR A 318 -6.29 -14.33 -26.46
N ASN A 319 -6.97 -13.89 -27.53
CA ASN A 319 -6.37 -13.33 -28.75
C ASN A 319 -5.22 -14.17 -29.31
N GLN A 320 -5.25 -15.49 -29.06
CA GLN A 320 -4.26 -16.45 -29.53
C GLN A 320 -4.95 -17.77 -29.88
N GLY A 321 -4.42 -18.45 -30.91
CA GLY A 321 -4.95 -19.73 -31.39
C GLY A 321 -6.43 -19.63 -31.78
N ALA A 322 -7.30 -20.37 -31.08
CA ALA A 322 -8.74 -20.39 -31.32
C ALA A 322 -9.48 -19.13 -30.83
N ASN A 323 -8.76 -18.17 -30.22
CA ASN A 323 -9.30 -16.92 -29.69
C ASN A 323 -10.51 -17.11 -28.76
N LEU A 324 -10.33 -17.99 -27.75
CA LEU A 324 -11.40 -18.36 -26.84
C LEU A 324 -11.72 -17.23 -25.87
N THR A 325 -13.01 -17.05 -25.56
CA THR A 325 -13.49 -16.18 -24.48
C THR A 325 -13.92 -17.04 -23.30
N TYR A 326 -13.38 -16.75 -22.13
CA TYR A 326 -13.66 -17.41 -20.87
C TYR A 326 -14.42 -16.47 -19.93
N THR A 327 -15.29 -17.04 -19.09
CA THR A 327 -16.06 -16.34 -18.06
C THR A 327 -16.06 -17.16 -16.77
N PRO A 328 -16.44 -16.58 -15.62
CA PRO A 328 -16.66 -17.35 -14.38
C PRO A 328 -17.70 -18.49 -14.50
N ALA A 329 -18.54 -18.49 -15.55
CA ALA A 329 -19.51 -19.55 -15.81
C ALA A 329 -18.91 -20.80 -16.49
N ASP A 330 -17.65 -20.73 -16.95
CA ASP A 330 -16.93 -21.89 -17.50
C ASP A 330 -16.54 -22.90 -16.41
N SER A 331 -15.98 -24.04 -16.82
CA SER A 331 -15.49 -25.02 -15.85
C SER A 331 -14.43 -24.38 -14.93
N PRO A 332 -14.34 -24.78 -13.64
CA PRO A 332 -13.41 -24.17 -12.69
C PRO A 332 -11.96 -24.13 -13.20
N ASN A 333 -11.52 -25.18 -13.90
CA ASN A 333 -10.18 -25.23 -14.47
C ASN A 333 -10.02 -24.31 -15.69
N ASP A 334 -10.99 -24.26 -16.60
CA ASP A 334 -10.92 -23.36 -17.76
C ASP A 334 -10.86 -21.90 -17.31
N TRP A 335 -11.70 -21.51 -16.35
CA TRP A 335 -11.70 -20.16 -15.79
C TRP A 335 -10.40 -19.86 -15.03
N MET A 336 -9.92 -20.81 -14.23
CA MET A 336 -8.65 -20.66 -13.51
C MET A 336 -7.46 -20.49 -14.46
N LEU A 337 -7.40 -21.28 -15.55
CA LEU A 337 -6.36 -21.11 -16.56
C LEU A 337 -6.47 -19.76 -17.24
N ALA A 338 -7.68 -19.26 -17.54
CA ALA A 338 -7.86 -17.94 -18.11
C ALA A 338 -7.28 -16.83 -17.22
N LYS A 339 -7.49 -16.91 -15.90
CA LYS A 339 -6.88 -16.00 -14.93
C LYS A 339 -5.34 -16.11 -14.89
N ILE A 340 -4.80 -17.33 -14.95
CA ILE A 340 -3.34 -17.54 -15.05
C ILE A 340 -2.79 -16.94 -16.36
N MET A 341 -3.45 -17.15 -17.50
CA MET A 341 -3.05 -16.57 -18.78
C MET A 341 -3.06 -15.03 -18.73
N TYR A 342 -4.07 -14.46 -18.06
CA TYR A 342 -4.11 -13.03 -17.78
C TYR A 342 -2.92 -12.57 -16.94
N ASN A 343 -2.61 -13.26 -15.84
CA ASN A 343 -1.50 -12.92 -14.96
C ASN A 343 -0.13 -13.07 -15.63
N VAL A 344 0.04 -14.01 -16.57
CA VAL A 344 1.26 -14.09 -17.41
C VAL A 344 1.41 -12.83 -18.27
N CYS A 345 0.34 -12.40 -18.95
CA CYS A 345 0.37 -11.19 -19.77
C CYS A 345 0.57 -9.93 -18.93
N ASP A 346 -0.09 -9.86 -17.78
CA ASP A 346 0.02 -8.72 -16.89
C ASP A 346 1.39 -8.61 -16.23
N LEU A 347 1.99 -9.73 -15.82
CA LEU A 347 3.35 -9.72 -15.26
C LEU A 347 4.37 -9.25 -16.31
N TRP A 348 4.25 -9.70 -17.56
CA TRP A 348 5.06 -9.16 -18.68
C TRP A 348 4.89 -7.63 -18.80
N PHE A 349 3.65 -7.15 -18.85
CA PHE A 349 3.36 -5.73 -18.93
C PHE A 349 3.97 -4.96 -17.75
N ALA A 350 3.68 -5.36 -16.52
CA ALA A 350 4.12 -4.67 -15.31
C ALA A 350 5.65 -4.56 -15.22
N GLN A 351 6.39 -5.61 -15.60
CA GLN A 351 7.84 -5.60 -15.51
C GLN A 351 8.53 -4.71 -16.56
N TRP A 352 7.94 -4.51 -17.73
CA TRP A 352 8.55 -3.64 -18.76
C TRP A 352 7.99 -2.23 -18.77
N GLU A 353 6.73 -2.08 -18.40
CA GLU A 353 6.09 -0.79 -18.26
C GLU A 353 6.66 0.01 -17.09
N HIS A 354 6.99 -0.64 -15.96
CA HIS A 354 7.57 0.10 -14.83
C HIS A 354 8.97 0.65 -15.16
N LEU A 355 9.78 -0.05 -15.97
CA LEU A 355 11.06 0.48 -16.45
C LEU A 355 10.84 1.81 -17.19
N ALA A 356 9.84 1.85 -18.07
CA ALA A 356 9.46 3.05 -18.81
C ALA A 356 8.88 4.14 -17.89
N ARG A 357 7.87 3.81 -17.07
CA ARG A 357 7.12 4.76 -16.22
C ARG A 357 7.97 5.37 -15.11
N THR A 358 8.89 4.58 -14.55
CA THR A 358 9.67 4.98 -13.36
C THR A 358 11.11 5.30 -13.74
N HIS A 359 11.96 4.29 -13.90
CA HIS A 359 13.40 4.41 -14.13
C HIS A 359 13.74 5.38 -15.26
N GLU A 360 13.16 5.18 -16.44
CA GLU A 360 13.48 5.98 -17.63
C GLU A 360 13.03 7.44 -17.52
N VAL A 361 11.82 7.68 -16.99
CA VAL A 361 11.29 9.02 -16.76
C VAL A 361 12.15 9.80 -15.77
N VAL A 362 12.43 9.23 -14.59
CA VAL A 362 13.16 9.96 -13.55
C VAL A 362 14.62 10.16 -13.95
N GLN A 363 15.24 9.18 -14.64
CA GLN A 363 16.62 9.27 -15.09
C GLN A 363 16.81 10.46 -16.04
N ILE A 364 16.00 10.59 -17.09
CA ILE A 364 16.22 11.66 -18.08
C ILE A 364 15.97 13.06 -17.51
N VAL A 365 14.99 13.18 -16.60
CA VAL A 365 14.66 14.44 -15.90
C VAL A 365 15.82 14.83 -14.96
N TYR A 366 16.42 13.85 -14.29
CA TYR A 366 17.58 14.07 -13.42
C TYR A 366 18.84 14.40 -14.20
N MET A 367 19.07 13.76 -15.36
CA MET A 367 20.18 14.13 -16.25
C MET A 367 20.08 15.58 -16.71
N ALA A 368 18.87 16.06 -17.02
CA ALA A 368 18.63 17.47 -17.31
C ALA A 368 18.99 18.35 -16.10
N ALA A 369 18.59 17.96 -14.89
CA ALA A 369 18.91 18.69 -13.66
C ALA A 369 20.42 18.78 -13.39
N ILE A 370 21.18 17.69 -13.56
CA ILE A 370 22.65 17.67 -13.44
C ILE A 370 23.28 18.72 -14.37
N ARG A 371 22.75 18.87 -15.57
CA ARG A 371 23.29 19.78 -16.59
C ARG A 371 22.85 21.23 -16.43
N SER A 372 21.88 21.52 -15.58
CA SER A 372 21.27 22.86 -15.47
C SER A 372 21.32 23.49 -14.09
N LEU A 373 21.38 22.69 -13.03
CA LEU A 373 21.37 23.17 -11.64
C LEU A 373 22.78 23.08 -11.06
N SER A 374 23.16 24.07 -10.25
CA SER A 374 24.38 24.01 -9.47
C SER A 374 24.29 22.92 -8.38
N ASP A 375 25.41 22.30 -8.02
CA ASP A 375 25.48 21.44 -6.82
C ASP A 375 25.25 22.21 -5.51
N ALA A 376 25.22 23.56 -5.56
CA ALA A 376 24.78 24.41 -4.45
C ALA A 376 23.27 24.70 -4.46
N HIS A 377 22.53 24.23 -5.46
CA HIS A 377 21.11 24.49 -5.60
C HIS A 377 20.29 23.53 -4.71
N PRO A 378 19.34 24.03 -3.89
CA PRO A 378 18.58 23.17 -2.97
C PRO A 378 17.77 22.10 -3.70
N VAL A 379 17.16 22.44 -4.85
CA VAL A 379 16.42 21.44 -5.67
C VAL A 379 17.33 20.33 -6.19
N LYS A 380 18.56 20.65 -6.61
CA LYS A 380 19.53 19.65 -7.07
C LYS A 380 19.86 18.66 -5.96
N ALA A 381 20.06 19.14 -4.74
CA ALA A 381 20.35 18.28 -3.59
C ALA A 381 19.19 17.33 -3.22
N VAL A 382 17.93 17.76 -3.35
CA VAL A 382 16.78 16.87 -3.17
C VAL A 382 16.73 15.81 -4.28
N LEU A 383 16.97 16.20 -5.53
CA LEU A 383 17.03 15.27 -6.65
C LEU A 383 18.17 14.26 -6.50
N ASP A 384 19.37 14.68 -6.07
CA ASP A 384 20.51 13.81 -5.82
C ASP A 384 20.18 12.72 -4.78
N ARG A 385 19.38 13.07 -3.76
CA ARG A 385 18.90 12.11 -2.76
C ARG A 385 17.88 11.14 -3.35
N LEU A 386 16.89 11.66 -4.09
CA LEU A 386 15.82 10.83 -4.67
C LEU A 386 16.36 9.87 -5.74
N MET A 387 17.38 10.29 -6.47
CA MET A 387 17.95 9.61 -7.63
C MET A 387 19.20 8.79 -7.29
N PHE A 388 19.39 8.48 -6.02
CA PHE A 388 20.49 7.64 -5.55
C PHE A 388 20.48 6.29 -6.27
N GLU A 389 21.62 5.87 -6.84
CA GLU A 389 21.80 4.65 -7.64
C GLU A 389 21.04 4.58 -8.99
N VAL A 390 20.31 5.62 -9.40
CA VAL A 390 19.46 5.56 -10.61
C VAL A 390 20.24 5.13 -11.86
N PHE A 391 21.52 5.52 -11.97
CA PHE A 391 22.32 5.23 -13.15
C PHE A 391 22.93 3.83 -13.15
N ALA A 392 22.80 3.05 -12.07
CA ALA A 392 23.21 1.64 -12.05
C ALA A 392 22.15 0.70 -12.63
N ILE A 393 20.88 1.12 -12.65
CA ILE A 393 19.77 0.22 -13.01
C ILE A 393 19.77 -0.18 -14.48
N GLN A 394 19.94 0.76 -15.41
CA GLN A 394 19.98 0.45 -16.85
C GLN A 394 21.17 -0.46 -17.22
N PRO A 395 22.42 -0.22 -16.72
CA PRO A 395 23.50 -1.19 -16.85
C PRO A 395 23.18 -2.57 -16.29
N LEU A 396 22.57 -2.65 -15.10
CA LEU A 396 22.14 -3.92 -14.50
C LEU A 396 21.09 -4.63 -15.37
N ALA A 397 20.07 -3.90 -15.85
CA ALA A 397 19.06 -4.45 -16.74
C ALA A 397 19.68 -4.97 -18.03
N GLN A 398 20.65 -4.24 -18.61
CA GLN A 398 21.33 -4.69 -19.82
C GLN A 398 22.19 -5.95 -19.60
N SER A 399 22.83 -6.11 -18.44
CA SER A 399 23.69 -7.27 -18.16
C SER A 399 22.91 -8.51 -17.70
N VAL A 400 21.79 -8.32 -17.00
CA VAL A 400 21.04 -9.41 -16.35
C VAL A 400 19.74 -9.74 -17.08
N LEU A 401 19.00 -8.73 -17.56
CA LEU A 401 17.70 -8.92 -18.20
C LEU A 401 17.84 -9.04 -19.71
N PHE A 402 18.44 -8.04 -20.35
CA PHE A 402 18.49 -7.88 -21.81
C PHE A 402 19.77 -8.40 -22.46
N ALA A 403 20.53 -9.22 -21.75
CA ALA A 403 21.63 -9.95 -22.36
C ALA A 403 21.09 -11.20 -23.08
N PRO A 404 21.68 -11.62 -24.21
CA PRO A 404 21.35 -12.90 -24.83
C PRO A 404 21.51 -14.05 -23.82
N GLY A 405 20.45 -14.83 -23.60
CA GLY A 405 20.42 -15.88 -22.59
C GLY A 405 20.30 -15.39 -21.14
N GLY A 406 19.97 -14.11 -20.94
CA GLY A 406 19.66 -13.51 -19.65
C GLY A 406 18.28 -13.90 -19.11
N VAL A 407 17.81 -13.22 -18.07
CA VAL A 407 16.56 -13.55 -17.36
C VAL A 407 15.35 -13.61 -18.29
N VAL A 408 15.25 -12.68 -19.26
CA VAL A 408 14.10 -12.63 -20.17
C VAL A 408 13.97 -13.92 -20.97
N ASP A 409 15.06 -14.32 -21.65
CA ASP A 409 15.03 -15.53 -22.48
C ASP A 409 14.79 -16.81 -21.67
N LEU A 410 15.18 -16.82 -20.39
CA LEU A 410 15.07 -17.98 -19.51
C LEU A 410 13.65 -18.17 -18.94
N ALA A 411 13.00 -17.07 -18.55
CA ALA A 411 11.79 -17.12 -17.72
C ALA A 411 10.52 -16.63 -18.42
N PHE A 412 10.63 -15.75 -19.41
CA PHE A 412 9.51 -15.12 -20.10
C PHE A 412 9.26 -15.73 -21.50
N PRO A 413 8.07 -15.50 -22.09
CA PRO A 413 7.67 -16.14 -23.35
C PRO A 413 8.21 -15.44 -24.60
N TYR A 414 8.80 -14.26 -24.46
CA TYR A 414 9.33 -13.47 -25.57
C TYR A 414 10.83 -13.21 -25.40
N THR A 415 11.47 -12.85 -26.51
CA THR A 415 12.92 -12.56 -26.57
C THR A 415 13.32 -11.33 -25.76
N TYR A 416 14.58 -11.31 -25.33
CA TYR A 416 15.16 -10.15 -24.64
C TYR A 416 15.11 -8.85 -25.48
N GLU A 417 15.25 -8.93 -26.81
CA GLU A 417 15.07 -7.76 -27.70
C GLU A 417 13.63 -7.26 -27.65
N SER A 418 12.65 -8.15 -27.68
CA SER A 418 11.23 -7.78 -27.58
C SER A 418 10.93 -7.10 -26.26
N ALA A 419 11.49 -7.55 -25.13
CA ALA A 419 11.32 -6.87 -23.84
C ALA A 419 11.89 -5.45 -23.84
N LYS A 420 13.10 -5.29 -24.39
CA LYS A 420 13.78 -3.99 -24.52
C LYS A 420 13.00 -3.01 -25.40
N ASP A 421 12.52 -3.49 -26.55
CA ASP A 421 11.73 -2.69 -27.48
C ASP A 421 10.34 -2.37 -26.92
N TYR A 422 9.72 -3.31 -26.20
CA TYR A 422 8.44 -3.10 -25.54
C TYR A 422 8.54 -1.98 -24.50
N SER A 423 9.52 -2.03 -23.59
CA SER A 423 9.75 -0.96 -22.60
C SER A 423 10.00 0.39 -23.28
N SER A 424 10.88 0.42 -24.28
CA SER A 424 11.20 1.64 -25.05
C SER A 424 9.95 2.22 -25.74
N ASN A 425 9.12 1.37 -26.35
CA ASN A 425 7.90 1.80 -27.01
C ASN A 425 6.91 2.39 -25.99
N TYR A 426 6.74 1.77 -24.83
CA TYR A 426 5.90 2.32 -23.76
C TYR A 426 6.39 3.68 -23.29
N TYR A 427 7.69 3.88 -23.15
CA TYR A 427 8.26 5.20 -22.81
C TYR A 427 7.86 6.26 -23.85
N PHE A 428 8.06 6.00 -25.14
CA PHE A 428 7.84 7.01 -26.18
C PHE A 428 6.35 7.21 -26.55
N THR A 429 5.46 6.28 -26.22
CA THR A 429 4.07 6.33 -26.69
C THR A 429 3.03 6.50 -25.58
N ARG A 430 3.34 6.13 -24.33
CA ARG A 430 2.34 6.08 -23.25
C ARG A 430 2.92 6.49 -21.90
N SER A 431 3.77 5.65 -21.34
CA SER A 431 4.19 5.67 -19.93
C SER A 431 5.33 6.62 -19.63
N GLY A 432 6.03 7.14 -20.64
CA GLY A 432 7.10 8.13 -20.45
C GLY A 432 6.61 9.57 -20.23
N ASN A 433 5.32 9.85 -20.45
CA ASN A 433 4.75 11.20 -20.35
C ASN A 433 4.73 11.69 -18.89
N PHE A 434 5.45 12.78 -18.60
CA PHE A 434 5.65 13.27 -17.24
C PHE A 434 4.38 13.84 -16.59
N GLN A 435 3.72 14.85 -17.20
CA GLN A 435 2.53 15.47 -16.60
C GLN A 435 1.31 14.55 -16.60
N SER A 436 1.10 13.83 -17.70
CA SER A 436 0.02 12.84 -17.81
C SER A 436 0.20 11.67 -16.85
N GLY A 437 1.45 11.37 -16.46
CA GLY A 437 1.81 10.36 -15.46
C GLY A 437 1.69 10.81 -14.00
N TYR A 438 1.32 12.07 -13.72
CA TYR A 438 1.08 12.52 -12.34
C TYR A 438 0.04 11.62 -11.66
N PHE A 439 0.33 11.18 -10.43
CA PHE A 439 -0.44 10.16 -9.71
C PHE A 439 -1.97 10.36 -9.81
N LEU A 440 -2.48 11.51 -9.38
CA LEU A 440 -3.92 11.78 -9.42
C LEU A 440 -4.44 12.04 -10.85
N THR A 441 -3.60 12.52 -11.76
CA THR A 441 -3.97 12.77 -13.16
C THR A 441 -4.17 11.45 -13.89
N ASP A 442 -3.22 10.51 -13.75
CA ASP A 442 -3.28 9.17 -14.35
C ASP A 442 -4.53 8.41 -13.90
N LEU A 443 -4.81 8.39 -12.59
CA LEU A 443 -6.00 7.71 -12.03
C LEU A 443 -7.32 8.32 -12.53
N LYS A 444 -7.39 9.66 -12.65
CA LYS A 444 -8.56 10.35 -13.21
C LYS A 444 -8.74 10.06 -14.69
N ASN A 445 -7.66 10.12 -15.47
CA ASN A 445 -7.67 9.88 -16.91
C ASN A 445 -8.12 8.45 -17.24
N ARG A 446 -7.80 7.48 -16.39
CA ARG A 446 -8.27 6.10 -16.50
C ARG A 446 -9.67 5.86 -15.92
N GLY A 447 -10.31 6.90 -15.36
CA GLY A 447 -11.66 6.83 -14.81
C GLY A 447 -11.77 6.04 -13.50
N LEU A 448 -10.68 5.90 -12.75
CA LEU A 448 -10.63 5.11 -11.52
C LEU A 448 -10.99 5.92 -10.27
N ILE A 449 -10.76 7.24 -10.30
CA ILE A 449 -11.18 8.18 -9.25
C ILE A 449 -11.94 9.35 -9.86
N ASN A 450 -12.88 9.92 -9.09
CA ASN A 450 -13.70 11.07 -9.50
C ASN A 450 -14.41 10.85 -10.85
N ALA A 451 -14.77 9.60 -11.15
CA ALA A 451 -15.47 9.27 -12.39
C ALA A 451 -16.86 9.93 -12.41
N THR A 452 -17.20 10.60 -13.51
CA THR A 452 -18.53 11.21 -13.73
C THR A 452 -19.48 10.28 -14.50
N THR A 453 -18.99 9.13 -14.95
CA THR A 453 -19.68 8.25 -15.91
C THR A 453 -20.23 6.97 -15.28
N GLY A 454 -19.93 6.69 -13.99
CA GLY A 454 -20.38 5.49 -13.29
C GLY A 454 -20.11 5.55 -11.78
N PRO A 455 -20.46 4.49 -11.01
CA PRO A 455 -20.25 4.46 -9.57
C PRO A 455 -18.75 4.46 -9.21
N GLN A 456 -18.41 5.04 -8.05
CA GLN A 456 -17.05 4.97 -7.52
C GLN A 456 -16.68 3.51 -7.21
N LEU A 457 -15.38 3.20 -7.28
CA LEU A 457 -14.86 1.94 -6.74
C LEU A 457 -15.03 1.98 -5.22
N LYS A 458 -15.62 0.92 -4.67
CA LYS A 458 -15.84 0.78 -3.22
C LYS A 458 -14.51 0.69 -2.47
N ASP A 459 -13.58 -0.10 -3.00
CA ASP A 459 -12.24 -0.32 -2.45
C ASP A 459 -11.20 -0.09 -3.56
N PHE A 460 -10.18 0.73 -3.30
CA PHE A 460 -9.05 0.94 -4.21
C PHE A 460 -7.72 1.03 -3.43
N PRO A 461 -7.19 -0.11 -2.94
CA PRO A 461 -6.04 -0.17 -2.03
C PRO A 461 -4.80 0.60 -2.48
N TYR A 462 -4.46 0.55 -3.78
CA TYR A 462 -3.32 1.31 -4.32
C TYR A 462 -3.53 2.81 -4.13
N TYR A 463 -4.70 3.32 -4.50
CA TYR A 463 -4.99 4.74 -4.40
C TYR A 463 -5.01 5.20 -2.94
N GLU A 464 -5.63 4.44 -2.05
CA GLU A 464 -5.73 4.74 -0.62
C GLU A 464 -4.34 4.87 0.02
N ASP A 465 -3.48 3.88 -0.18
CA ASP A 465 -2.14 3.86 0.42
C ASP A 465 -1.18 4.84 -0.22
N ALA A 466 -1.15 4.86 -1.56
CA ALA A 466 -0.28 5.78 -2.28
C ALA A 466 -0.69 7.23 -2.04
N SER A 467 -1.97 7.53 -1.77
CA SER A 467 -2.42 8.89 -1.43
C SER A 467 -1.85 9.38 -0.09
N VAL A 468 -1.75 8.52 0.93
CA VAL A 468 -1.13 8.89 2.22
C VAL A 468 0.34 9.24 2.03
N ILE A 469 1.06 8.42 1.26
CA ILE A 469 2.48 8.65 0.97
C ILE A 469 2.65 9.91 0.10
N TYR A 470 1.86 10.04 -0.97
CA TYR A 470 1.88 11.17 -1.88
C TYR A 470 1.58 12.50 -1.17
N ALA A 471 0.59 12.51 -0.27
CA ALA A 471 0.26 13.69 0.53
C ALA A 471 1.40 14.09 1.48
N ALA A 472 2.09 13.12 2.10
CA ALA A 472 3.25 13.39 2.93
C ALA A 472 4.43 13.94 2.12
N ILE A 473 4.73 13.33 0.96
CA ILE A 473 5.74 13.83 0.02
C ILE A 473 5.40 15.26 -0.39
N ARG A 474 4.15 15.53 -0.79
CA ARG A 474 3.71 16.86 -1.20
C ARG A 474 3.83 17.89 -0.08
N THR A 475 3.50 17.51 1.15
CA THR A 475 3.64 18.37 2.34
C THR A 475 5.10 18.74 2.59
N PHE A 476 6.01 17.77 2.47
CA PHE A 476 7.45 18.02 2.51
C PHE A 476 7.87 18.98 1.39
N MET A 477 7.51 18.68 0.13
CA MET A 477 7.89 19.49 -1.03
C MET A 477 7.35 20.92 -0.94
N THR A 478 6.14 21.10 -0.41
CA THR A 478 5.54 22.42 -0.18
C THR A 478 6.36 23.22 0.83
N SER A 479 6.69 22.61 1.97
CA SER A 479 7.49 23.25 3.02
C SER A 479 8.90 23.57 2.53
N PHE A 480 9.52 22.65 1.81
CA PHE A 480 10.82 22.81 1.18
C PHE A 480 10.82 23.96 0.16
N VAL A 481 9.96 23.93 -0.86
CA VAL A 481 9.90 24.95 -1.90
C VAL A 481 9.61 26.33 -1.30
N ASN A 482 8.59 26.46 -0.45
CA ASN A 482 8.22 27.75 0.15
C ASN A 482 9.30 28.31 1.09
N SER A 483 10.19 27.47 1.62
CA SER A 483 11.32 27.94 2.44
C SER A 483 12.43 28.61 1.64
N TYR A 484 12.59 28.26 0.35
CA TYR A 484 13.59 28.86 -0.54
C TYR A 484 12.97 29.94 -1.45
N TYR A 485 11.74 29.73 -1.90
CA TYR A 485 11.00 30.59 -2.83
C TYR A 485 9.81 31.26 -2.12
N SER A 486 9.92 32.56 -1.84
CA SER A 486 8.89 33.30 -1.10
C SER A 486 7.66 33.68 -1.94
N SER A 487 7.72 33.52 -3.26
CA SER A 487 6.62 33.78 -4.19
C SER A 487 6.93 33.18 -5.57
N ASP A 488 5.91 33.10 -6.42
CA ASP A 488 6.04 32.69 -7.82
C ASP A 488 7.07 33.52 -8.59
N SER A 489 7.14 34.84 -8.34
CA SER A 489 8.14 35.70 -8.99
C SER A 489 9.59 35.28 -8.69
N VAL A 490 9.86 34.67 -7.53
CA VAL A 490 11.20 34.16 -7.20
C VAL A 490 11.51 32.88 -7.99
N VAL A 491 10.51 32.01 -8.19
CA VAL A 491 10.64 30.82 -9.05
C VAL A 491 10.87 31.23 -10.50
N ALA A 492 10.05 32.15 -11.02
CA ALA A 492 10.17 32.67 -12.37
C ALA A 492 11.53 33.36 -12.63
N ALA A 493 12.09 34.02 -11.61
CA ALA A 493 13.40 34.66 -11.69
C ALA A 493 14.59 33.68 -11.56
N ASP A 494 14.34 32.41 -11.23
CA ASP A 494 15.41 31.42 -11.01
C ASP A 494 15.93 30.89 -12.33
N LYS A 495 17.06 31.45 -12.76
CA LYS A 495 17.70 31.11 -14.04
C LYS A 495 18.15 29.66 -14.12
N GLU A 496 18.46 29.00 -13.01
CA GLU A 496 18.85 27.59 -12.99
C GLU A 496 17.62 26.69 -13.21
N ILE A 497 16.50 26.99 -12.56
CA ILE A 497 15.22 26.30 -12.81
C ILE A 497 14.74 26.54 -14.25
N GLN A 498 14.80 27.77 -14.76
CA GLN A 498 14.41 28.04 -16.15
C GLN A 498 15.35 27.33 -17.15
N ALA A 499 16.64 27.20 -16.83
CA ALA A 499 17.57 26.41 -17.63
C ALA A 499 17.25 24.90 -17.58
N TRP A 500 16.79 24.39 -16.43
CA TRP A 500 16.36 23.00 -16.28
C TRP A 500 15.15 22.69 -17.14
N VAL A 501 14.13 23.55 -17.11
CA VAL A 501 12.94 23.43 -17.97
C VAL A 501 13.32 23.44 -19.44
N LYS A 502 14.21 24.34 -19.86
CA LYS A 502 14.71 24.40 -21.23
C LYS A 502 15.52 23.15 -21.61
N GLU A 503 16.29 22.59 -20.68
CA GLU A 503 17.05 21.36 -20.91
C GLU A 503 16.09 20.18 -21.10
N CYS A 504 15.09 20.03 -20.22
CA CYS A 504 14.06 18.99 -20.29
C CYS A 504 13.30 19.01 -21.63
N ASN A 505 12.74 20.16 -21.99
CA ASN A 505 11.94 20.33 -23.22
C ASN A 505 12.79 20.44 -24.50
N GLY A 506 14.12 20.47 -24.38
CA GLY A 506 15.04 20.67 -25.48
C GLY A 506 16.00 19.49 -25.63
N PRO A 507 17.29 19.64 -25.27
CA PRO A 507 18.29 18.59 -25.42
C PRO A 507 17.93 17.23 -24.82
N ALA A 508 17.29 17.20 -23.65
CA ALA A 508 16.95 15.96 -22.96
C ALA A 508 15.75 15.24 -23.58
N LYS A 509 14.88 15.97 -24.29
CA LYS A 509 13.65 15.47 -24.91
C LYS A 509 12.75 14.71 -23.93
N VAL A 510 12.55 15.25 -22.74
CA VAL A 510 11.62 14.67 -21.75
C VAL A 510 10.21 14.74 -22.32
N MET A 511 9.50 13.61 -22.28
CA MET A 511 8.14 13.49 -22.77
C MET A 511 7.16 14.21 -21.84
N ASP A 512 6.30 15.07 -22.40
CA ASP A 512 5.22 15.77 -21.67
C ASP A 512 5.67 16.48 -20.38
N PHE A 513 6.86 17.13 -20.42
CA PHE A 513 7.36 17.91 -19.30
C PHE A 513 6.74 19.33 -19.28
N PRO A 514 6.55 19.97 -18.12
CA PRO A 514 6.06 21.34 -18.06
C PRO A 514 6.86 22.28 -18.95
N SER A 515 6.17 22.98 -19.84
CA SER A 515 6.79 23.97 -20.74
C SER A 515 7.38 25.18 -19.99
N ALA A 516 6.89 25.42 -18.77
CA ALA A 516 7.37 26.45 -17.85
C ALA A 516 7.21 26.00 -16.39
N ILE A 517 8.15 26.37 -15.52
CA ILE A 517 8.02 26.28 -14.06
C ILE A 517 8.18 27.70 -13.52
N THR A 518 7.08 28.44 -13.43
CA THR A 518 7.05 29.85 -13.00
C THR A 518 6.33 30.06 -11.67
N THR A 519 5.74 29.01 -11.10
CA THR A 519 5.01 29.07 -9.82
C THR A 519 5.60 28.08 -8.83
N THR A 520 5.41 28.35 -7.54
CA THR A 520 5.78 27.38 -6.49
C THR A 520 4.98 26.09 -6.66
N SER A 521 3.69 26.18 -7.01
CA SER A 521 2.84 25.00 -7.22
C SER A 521 3.41 24.06 -8.28
N THR A 522 3.78 24.57 -9.46
CA THR A 522 4.33 23.74 -10.54
C THR A 522 5.65 23.08 -10.12
N LEU A 523 6.52 23.79 -9.39
CA LEU A 523 7.76 23.20 -8.89
C LEU A 523 7.50 22.11 -7.85
N ILE A 524 6.54 22.33 -6.94
CA ILE A 524 6.12 21.33 -5.95
C ILE A 524 5.57 20.10 -6.67
N ASP A 525 4.74 20.26 -7.71
CA ASP A 525 4.16 19.14 -8.49
C ASP A 525 5.26 18.29 -9.14
N VAL A 526 6.21 18.94 -9.82
CA VAL A 526 7.35 18.26 -10.46
C VAL A 526 8.16 17.45 -9.46
N LEU A 527 8.52 18.03 -8.31
CA LEU A 527 9.34 17.35 -7.30
C LEU A 527 8.57 16.25 -6.56
N THR A 528 7.27 16.47 -6.31
CA THR A 528 6.40 15.45 -5.71
C THR A 528 6.29 14.25 -6.65
N HIS A 529 6.14 14.48 -7.95
CA HIS A 529 6.06 13.41 -8.93
C HIS A 529 7.36 12.62 -9.05
N MET A 530 8.51 13.29 -9.08
CA MET A 530 9.82 12.63 -9.07
C MET A 530 9.97 11.69 -7.87
N ALA A 531 9.60 12.15 -6.67
CA ALA A 531 9.65 11.33 -5.45
C ALA A 531 8.63 10.19 -5.46
N HIS A 532 7.43 10.38 -6.02
CA HIS A 532 6.42 9.33 -6.18
C HIS A 532 6.91 8.22 -7.10
N LEU A 533 7.47 8.57 -8.26
CA LEU A 533 7.98 7.60 -9.23
C LEU A 533 9.13 6.75 -8.65
N SER A 534 10.05 7.39 -7.93
CA SER A 534 11.21 6.71 -7.32
C SER A 534 10.88 5.95 -6.03
N SER A 535 9.62 5.97 -5.58
CA SER A 535 9.21 5.27 -4.36
C SER A 535 7.94 4.45 -4.58
N THR A 536 6.78 5.06 -4.38
CA THR A 536 5.47 4.40 -4.41
C THR A 536 5.23 3.73 -5.75
N ALA A 537 5.44 4.42 -6.87
CA ALA A 537 5.12 3.84 -8.17
C ALA A 537 5.98 2.60 -8.49
N HIS A 538 7.28 2.67 -8.22
CA HIS A 538 8.23 1.58 -8.46
C HIS A 538 8.02 0.39 -7.52
N HIS A 539 7.92 0.63 -6.21
CA HIS A 539 7.81 -0.44 -5.22
C HIS A 539 6.44 -1.14 -5.21
N THR A 540 5.41 -0.58 -5.85
CA THR A 540 4.12 -1.25 -6.03
C THR A 540 4.18 -2.45 -6.99
N VAL A 541 5.16 -2.49 -7.90
CA VAL A 541 5.21 -3.50 -9.00
C VAL A 541 6.54 -4.25 -9.08
N ASN A 542 7.53 -3.87 -8.25
CA ASN A 542 8.87 -4.44 -8.26
C ASN A 542 9.47 -4.42 -6.83
N THR A 543 10.78 -4.65 -6.70
CA THR A 543 11.47 -4.78 -5.41
C THR A 543 10.90 -5.96 -4.60
N ASN A 544 10.50 -5.73 -3.34
CA ASN A 544 10.00 -6.77 -2.45
C ASN A 544 8.58 -7.21 -2.80
N GLU A 545 7.79 -6.34 -3.44
CA GLU A 545 6.40 -6.66 -3.82
C GLU A 545 6.39 -7.87 -4.76
N LEU A 546 7.26 -7.85 -5.79
CA LEU A 546 7.35 -8.87 -6.83
C LEU A 546 7.38 -10.30 -6.28
N MET A 547 8.30 -10.57 -5.36
CA MET A 547 8.45 -11.89 -4.76
C MET A 547 7.34 -12.19 -3.74
N SER A 548 6.79 -11.17 -3.09
CA SER A 548 5.75 -11.34 -2.06
C SER A 548 4.36 -11.55 -2.63
N ALA A 549 4.06 -11.06 -3.84
CA ALA A 549 2.72 -11.04 -4.40
C ALA A 549 2.69 -11.30 -5.91
N SER A 550 3.01 -10.30 -6.74
CA SER A 550 2.78 -10.31 -8.20
C SER A 550 3.52 -11.37 -9.02
N SER A 551 4.45 -12.13 -8.44
CA SER A 551 5.14 -13.27 -9.06
C SER A 551 5.10 -14.54 -8.19
N THR A 552 4.08 -14.66 -7.34
CA THR A 552 3.85 -15.84 -6.48
C THR A 552 3.13 -16.96 -7.24
N LEU A 553 3.74 -18.14 -7.26
CA LEU A 553 3.16 -19.35 -7.84
C LEU A 553 2.11 -19.99 -6.91
N PRO A 554 1.09 -20.68 -7.44
CA PRO A 554 0.89 -21.02 -8.86
C PRO A 554 0.23 -19.92 -9.69
N PHE A 555 -0.25 -18.84 -9.07
CA PHE A 555 -1.18 -17.91 -9.72
C PHE A 555 -0.52 -16.92 -10.68
N HIS A 556 0.76 -16.63 -10.44
CA HIS A 556 1.55 -15.67 -11.23
C HIS A 556 2.80 -16.35 -11.79
N ALA A 557 2.64 -17.14 -12.85
CA ALA A 557 3.78 -17.68 -13.60
C ALA A 557 4.34 -16.63 -14.56
N MET A 558 5.66 -16.59 -14.77
CA MET A 558 6.28 -15.73 -15.79
C MET A 558 5.98 -16.20 -17.22
N SER A 559 5.66 -17.48 -17.40
CA SER A 559 5.30 -18.09 -18.67
C SER A 559 4.39 -19.29 -18.45
N LEU A 560 3.62 -19.65 -19.48
CA LEU A 560 3.02 -20.97 -19.59
C LEU A 560 4.03 -21.98 -20.16
N TYR A 561 3.83 -23.24 -19.83
CA TYR A 561 4.67 -24.38 -20.23
C TYR A 561 3.99 -25.35 -21.19
N SER A 562 2.75 -25.03 -21.55
CA SER A 562 1.99 -25.66 -22.63
C SER A 562 1.36 -24.59 -23.52
N PRO A 563 1.14 -24.86 -24.83
CA PRO A 563 0.46 -23.94 -25.72
C PRO A 563 -0.93 -23.53 -25.21
N VAL A 564 -1.35 -22.30 -25.54
CA VAL A 564 -2.71 -21.81 -25.23
C VAL A 564 -3.76 -22.80 -25.79
N PRO A 565 -4.77 -23.21 -25.00
CA PRO A 565 -5.76 -24.18 -25.45
C PRO A 565 -6.52 -23.73 -26.71
N THR A 566 -6.77 -24.66 -27.62
CA THR A 566 -7.62 -24.43 -28.81
C THR A 566 -9.09 -24.79 -28.57
N GLN A 567 -9.40 -25.39 -27.42
CA GLN A 567 -10.75 -25.71 -26.96
C GLN A 567 -10.81 -25.67 -25.44
N LYS A 568 -12.00 -25.44 -24.88
CA LYS A 568 -12.28 -25.56 -23.43
C LYS A 568 -12.28 -27.03 -23.00
N GLY A 569 -12.19 -27.29 -21.69
CA GLY A 569 -12.18 -28.62 -21.10
C GLY A 569 -10.84 -29.02 -20.48
N VAL A 570 -10.09 -28.06 -19.94
CA VAL A 570 -8.81 -28.34 -19.27
C VAL A 570 -9.04 -29.17 -18.00
N THR A 571 -8.38 -30.31 -17.88
CA THR A 571 -8.50 -31.21 -16.73
C THR A 571 -7.32 -31.12 -15.76
N ASN A 572 -6.14 -30.73 -16.25
CA ASN A 572 -4.93 -30.58 -15.44
C ASN A 572 -4.32 -29.19 -15.67
N LEU A 573 -4.40 -28.32 -14.66
CA LEU A 573 -3.81 -26.98 -14.70
C LEU A 573 -2.28 -26.99 -14.56
N ALA A 574 -1.73 -27.94 -13.79
CA ALA A 574 -0.30 -27.98 -13.50
C ALA A 574 0.55 -28.21 -14.76
N SER A 575 0.00 -28.81 -15.83
CA SER A 575 0.71 -28.96 -17.11
C SER A 575 0.95 -27.66 -17.86
N PHE A 576 0.26 -26.57 -17.49
CA PHE A 576 0.48 -25.24 -18.07
C PHE A 576 1.44 -24.39 -17.23
N LEU A 577 1.76 -24.82 -16.01
CA LEU A 577 2.59 -24.09 -15.05
C LEU A 577 4.06 -24.55 -15.09
N PRO A 578 5.01 -23.77 -14.55
CA PRO A 578 6.41 -24.14 -14.53
C PRO A 578 6.66 -25.45 -13.78
N PRO A 579 7.31 -26.45 -14.41
CA PRO A 579 7.75 -27.64 -13.68
C PRO A 579 8.79 -27.25 -12.63
N LEU A 580 9.04 -28.15 -11.68
CA LEU A 580 9.75 -27.85 -10.43
C LEU A 580 11.03 -27.00 -10.60
N GLN A 581 11.95 -27.42 -11.47
CA GLN A 581 13.19 -26.68 -11.70
C GLN A 581 12.94 -25.23 -12.13
N GLN A 582 11.96 -25.01 -13.02
CA GLN A 582 11.64 -23.67 -13.48
C GLN A 582 10.84 -22.84 -12.47
N ALA A 583 10.07 -23.50 -11.60
CA ALA A 583 9.41 -22.84 -10.49
C ALA A 583 10.44 -22.31 -9.47
N GLU A 584 11.44 -23.13 -9.13
CA GLU A 584 12.57 -22.72 -8.28
C GLU A 584 13.41 -21.62 -8.96
N GLU A 585 13.66 -21.73 -10.27
CA GLU A 585 14.35 -20.69 -11.03
C GLU A 585 13.57 -19.36 -11.02
N GLN A 586 12.24 -19.37 -11.19
CA GLN A 586 11.41 -18.17 -11.09
C GLN A 586 11.52 -17.52 -9.70
N ILE A 587 11.39 -18.30 -8.62
CA ILE A 587 11.46 -17.77 -7.26
C ILE A 587 12.87 -17.23 -6.96
N GLY A 588 13.92 -17.94 -7.39
CA GLY A 588 15.30 -17.49 -7.25
C GLY A 588 15.63 -16.24 -8.08
N ILE A 589 14.97 -16.05 -9.24
CA ILE A 589 15.06 -14.79 -10.00
C ILE A 589 14.38 -13.66 -9.22
N ASN A 590 13.15 -13.90 -8.73
CA ASN A 590 12.38 -12.90 -7.98
C ASN A 590 13.15 -12.40 -6.74
N SER A 591 13.85 -13.29 -6.03
CA SER A 591 14.59 -12.93 -4.82
C SER A 591 15.77 -11.98 -5.05
N LEU A 592 16.27 -11.84 -6.29
CA LEU A 592 17.33 -10.89 -6.65
C LEU A 592 16.84 -9.44 -6.65
N PHE A 593 15.53 -9.23 -6.82
CA PHE A 593 14.90 -7.91 -6.80
C PHE A 593 14.59 -7.44 -5.37
N SER A 594 14.54 -8.37 -4.42
CA SER A 594 14.33 -8.04 -3.00
C SER A 594 15.48 -7.19 -2.44
N ARG A 595 15.15 -6.35 -1.45
CA ARG A 595 16.05 -5.45 -0.73
C ARG A 595 15.77 -5.54 0.77
N ASN A 596 15.86 -6.74 1.33
CA ASN A 596 15.56 -7.00 2.75
C ASN A 596 16.48 -6.22 3.70
N TYR A 597 17.73 -6.00 3.26
CA TYR A 597 18.76 -5.31 4.01
C TYR A 597 18.53 -3.80 4.16
N PHE A 598 17.54 -3.21 3.47
CA PHE A 598 17.18 -1.82 3.69
C PHE A 598 16.46 -1.62 5.03
N ALA A 599 15.76 -2.64 5.53
CA ALA A 599 15.07 -2.56 6.81
C ALA A 599 16.04 -2.22 7.95
N GLY A 600 15.70 -1.21 8.76
CA GLY A 600 16.55 -0.75 9.86
C GLY A 600 17.72 0.15 9.46
N THR A 601 17.80 0.55 8.19
CA THR A 601 18.81 1.52 7.69
C THR A 601 18.14 2.83 7.23
N ASN A 602 18.95 3.83 6.88
CA ASN A 602 18.49 5.09 6.27
C ASN A 602 18.13 4.96 4.77
N ARG A 603 17.95 3.73 4.26
CA ARG A 603 17.57 3.43 2.86
C ARG A 603 16.06 3.21 2.66
N THR A 604 15.24 3.30 3.71
CA THR A 604 13.78 3.11 3.60
C THR A 604 13.06 4.41 3.25
N LEU A 605 11.79 4.29 2.81
CA LEU A 605 10.91 5.43 2.50
C LEU A 605 10.84 6.46 3.64
N SER A 606 10.78 6.04 4.91
CA SER A 606 10.74 6.98 6.04
C SER A 606 11.95 7.91 6.10
N HIS A 607 13.09 7.47 5.57
CA HIS A 607 14.35 8.20 5.52
C HIS A 607 14.57 8.93 4.20
N MET A 608 13.54 9.13 3.38
CA MET A 608 13.66 9.76 2.06
C MET A 608 14.35 11.12 2.11
N PHE A 609 14.10 11.94 3.15
CA PHE A 609 14.56 13.33 3.23
C PHE A 609 15.48 13.64 4.42
N ASP A 610 15.99 12.64 5.14
CA ASP A 610 16.78 12.84 6.38
C ASP A 610 18.28 12.50 6.27
N GLU A 611 18.82 12.40 5.05
CA GLU A 611 20.25 12.16 4.81
C GLU A 611 21.12 13.27 5.46
N PRO A 612 21.91 12.97 6.53
CA PRO A 612 22.61 14.00 7.29
C PRO A 612 23.57 14.86 6.45
N ALA A 613 24.23 14.28 5.45
CA ALA A 613 25.15 15.02 4.59
C ALA A 613 24.46 16.12 3.77
N ILE A 614 23.17 15.94 3.46
CA ILE A 614 22.34 16.90 2.72
C ILE A 614 21.59 17.79 3.71
N LEU A 615 20.92 17.19 4.69
CA LEU A 615 19.99 17.87 5.58
C LEU A 615 20.68 18.93 6.46
N ASN A 616 21.93 18.69 6.89
CA ASN A 616 22.70 19.66 7.68
C ASN A 616 23.01 20.96 6.93
N ARG A 617 22.96 20.94 5.60
CA ARG A 617 23.21 22.10 4.72
C ARG A 617 21.93 22.78 4.23
N MET A 618 20.77 22.22 4.57
CA MET A 618 19.46 22.78 4.27
C MET A 618 19.01 23.76 5.36
N ASN A 619 18.12 24.70 5.04
CA ASN A 619 17.57 25.62 6.04
C ASN A 619 16.73 24.90 7.12
N VAL A 620 16.47 25.57 8.25
CA VAL A 620 15.74 24.99 9.40
C VAL A 620 14.34 24.50 9.05
N ASN A 621 13.62 25.19 8.15
CA ASN A 621 12.26 24.80 7.76
C ASN A 621 12.27 23.46 7.00
N THR A 622 13.26 23.25 6.12
CA THR A 622 13.44 21.99 5.41
C THR A 622 13.79 20.85 6.37
N ARG A 623 14.64 21.11 7.38
CA ARG A 623 14.98 20.12 8.41
C ARG A 623 13.77 19.70 9.23
N ASN A 624 12.95 20.67 9.63
CA ASN A 624 11.70 20.39 10.34
C ASN A 624 10.73 19.61 9.46
N ALA A 625 10.59 19.97 8.18
CA ALA A 625 9.75 19.26 7.22
C ALA A 625 10.20 17.80 7.02
N ALA A 626 11.51 17.54 6.95
CA ALA A 626 12.04 16.18 6.86
C ALA A 626 11.68 15.33 8.09
N ALA A 627 11.79 15.92 9.29
CA ALA A 627 11.38 15.25 10.53
C ALA A 627 9.88 14.97 10.56
N THR A 628 9.04 15.91 10.12
CA THR A 628 7.59 15.71 9.97
C THR A 628 7.28 14.56 9.01
N PHE A 629 7.92 14.55 7.84
CA PHE A 629 7.74 13.48 6.85
C PHE A 629 8.11 12.11 7.43
N MET A 630 9.28 11.99 8.07
CA MET A 630 9.73 10.75 8.70
C MET A 630 8.73 10.24 9.74
N ASN A 631 8.21 11.13 10.59
CA ASN A 631 7.21 10.78 11.59
C ASN A 631 5.90 10.29 10.95
N SER A 632 5.42 10.96 9.90
CA SER A 632 4.23 10.53 9.15
C SER A 632 4.43 9.16 8.51
N MET A 633 5.58 8.90 7.88
CA MET A 633 5.89 7.60 7.28
C MET A 633 6.04 6.47 8.31
N ASN A 634 6.63 6.75 9.47
CA ASN A 634 6.73 5.78 10.56
C ASN A 634 5.35 5.44 11.16
N SER A 635 4.49 6.45 11.32
CA SER A 635 3.09 6.23 11.73
C SER A 635 2.35 5.37 10.71
N PHE A 636 2.45 5.71 9.42
CA PHE A 636 1.80 4.94 8.36
C PHE A 636 2.35 3.51 8.25
N SER A 637 3.68 3.32 8.34
CA SER A 637 4.31 2.00 8.37
C SER A 637 3.76 1.13 9.51
N SER A 638 3.49 1.73 10.67
CA SER A 638 2.91 1.01 11.81
C SER A 638 1.47 0.57 11.52
N LYS A 639 0.67 1.40 10.84
CA LYS A 639 -0.69 1.04 10.39
C LYS A 639 -0.67 -0.11 9.37
N VAL A 640 0.20 -0.04 8.36
CA VAL A 640 0.32 -1.08 7.33
C VAL A 640 0.75 -2.41 7.95
N LYS A 641 1.74 -2.40 8.85
CA LYS A 641 2.20 -3.61 9.57
C LYS A 641 1.14 -4.22 10.49
N ALA A 642 0.18 -3.41 10.96
CA ALA A 642 -0.88 -3.87 11.85
C ALA A 642 -2.09 -4.44 11.09
N ARG A 643 -2.10 -4.41 9.75
CA ARG A 643 -3.19 -4.97 8.96
C ARG A 643 -3.33 -6.47 9.19
N THR A 644 -4.57 -6.90 9.38
CA THR A 644 -4.98 -8.29 9.48
C THR A 644 -6.26 -8.50 8.69
N PHE A 645 -6.63 -9.77 8.49
CA PHE A 645 -7.94 -10.08 7.94
C PHE A 645 -9.05 -9.77 8.93
N ASP A 646 -10.13 -9.18 8.43
CA ASP A 646 -11.39 -9.01 9.13
C ASP A 646 -12.16 -10.34 9.23
N SER A 647 -13.38 -10.29 9.79
CA SER A 647 -14.23 -11.48 9.94
C SER A 647 -14.69 -12.12 8.63
N LYS A 648 -14.60 -11.41 7.50
CA LYS A 648 -14.94 -11.90 6.16
C LYS A 648 -13.71 -12.45 5.43
N GLY A 649 -12.53 -12.42 6.06
CA GLY A 649 -11.28 -12.81 5.41
C GLY A 649 -10.76 -11.74 4.43
N LEU A 650 -11.22 -10.49 4.56
CA LEU A 650 -10.78 -9.35 3.76
C LEU A 650 -9.84 -8.46 4.58
N SER A 651 -8.88 -7.83 3.93
CA SER A 651 -8.01 -6.83 4.54
C SER A 651 -8.21 -5.55 3.75
N GLN A 652 -8.68 -4.48 4.42
CA GLN A 652 -9.07 -3.15 3.91
C GLN A 652 -10.57 -2.93 3.64
N GLY A 653 -11.35 -2.74 4.71
CA GLY A 653 -12.65 -2.04 4.67
C GLY A 653 -12.97 -1.41 6.03
N PRO A 654 -13.54 -0.19 6.11
CA PRO A 654 -13.89 0.42 7.39
C PRO A 654 -15.11 -0.25 8.03
N VAL A 655 -15.23 -0.14 9.35
CA VAL A 655 -16.46 -0.52 10.07
C VAL A 655 -17.45 0.64 10.01
N LEU A 656 -18.62 0.42 9.44
CA LEU A 656 -19.75 1.37 9.47
C LEU A 656 -20.38 1.40 10.87
N GLU A 657 -20.41 2.57 11.48
CA GLU A 657 -21.08 2.83 12.76
C GLU A 657 -22.27 3.77 12.56
N GLU A 658 -23.27 3.74 13.44
CA GLU A 658 -24.50 4.57 13.32
C GLU A 658 -24.27 6.09 13.46
N THR A 659 -23.14 6.48 14.06
CA THR A 659 -22.80 7.88 14.35
C THR A 659 -21.41 8.15 13.82
N PHE A 660 -21.35 8.72 12.62
CA PHE A 660 -20.11 9.08 11.96
C PHE A 660 -20.29 10.38 11.18
N TRP A 661 -19.19 11.13 11.05
CA TRP A 661 -19.15 12.34 10.26
C TRP A 661 -19.02 11.99 8.78
N PHE A 662 -19.96 12.46 7.98
CA PHE A 662 -19.89 12.35 6.52
C PHE A 662 -18.98 13.43 5.96
N GLU A 663 -18.30 13.13 4.85
CA GLU A 663 -17.37 14.07 4.21
C GLU A 663 -17.94 15.48 4.00
N PRO A 664 -19.21 15.70 3.59
CA PRO A 664 -19.77 17.04 3.46
C PRO A 664 -19.82 17.81 4.79
N ASP A 665 -20.16 17.12 5.89
CA ASP A 665 -20.20 17.72 7.22
C ASP A 665 -18.80 17.97 7.77
N ILE A 666 -17.84 17.10 7.46
CA ILE A 666 -16.43 17.29 7.79
C ILE A 666 -15.90 18.57 7.13
N LEU A 667 -16.14 18.72 5.83
CA LEU A 667 -15.74 19.91 5.08
C LEU A 667 -16.42 21.19 5.58
N ALA A 668 -17.68 21.09 6.02
CA ALA A 668 -18.46 22.24 6.45
C ALA A 668 -18.15 22.68 7.88
N LEU A 669 -17.89 21.73 8.78
CA LEU A 669 -17.88 21.97 10.21
C LEU A 669 -16.48 21.84 10.83
N TRP A 670 -15.52 21.19 10.18
CA TRP A 670 -14.23 20.89 10.80
C TRP A 670 -13.06 21.68 10.19
N PRO A 671 -11.97 21.89 10.95
CA PRO A 671 -10.80 22.58 10.44
C PRO A 671 -10.21 21.90 9.18
N PRO A 672 -9.64 22.67 8.24
CA PRO A 672 -8.96 22.11 7.08
C PRO A 672 -7.86 21.13 7.51
N GLY A 673 -7.98 19.87 7.11
CA GLY A 673 -7.06 18.78 7.47
C GLY A 673 -7.74 17.61 8.19
N GLU A 674 -8.94 17.79 8.74
CA GLU A 674 -9.76 16.67 9.21
C GLU A 674 -10.35 15.88 8.03
N THR A 675 -10.49 14.58 8.22
CA THR A 675 -10.88 13.57 7.23
C THR A 675 -11.89 12.61 7.83
N PHE A 676 -12.53 11.79 6.99
CA PHE A 676 -13.38 10.71 7.45
C PHE A 676 -12.65 9.83 8.48
N GLU A 677 -11.39 9.49 8.23
CA GLU A 677 -10.58 8.64 9.10
C GLU A 677 -10.13 9.34 10.38
N SER A 678 -9.92 10.65 10.38
CA SER A 678 -9.49 11.37 11.59
C SER A 678 -10.63 11.50 12.59
N LEU A 679 -11.87 11.66 12.12
CA LEU A 679 -13.05 11.90 12.94
C LEU A 679 -13.87 10.65 13.25
N ASN A 680 -13.74 9.58 12.44
CA ASN A 680 -14.49 8.34 12.62
C ASN A 680 -13.60 7.19 13.07
N ILE A 681 -14.22 6.22 13.74
CA ILE A 681 -13.54 4.99 14.19
C ILE A 681 -13.47 3.94 13.07
N SER A 682 -12.43 3.11 13.08
CA SER A 682 -12.28 1.95 12.18
C SER A 682 -12.06 0.68 13.01
N GLY A 683 -12.94 -0.31 12.89
CA GLY A 683 -12.82 -1.61 13.57
C GLY A 683 -12.30 -2.73 12.65
N PRO A 684 -12.47 -4.03 13.02
CA PRO A 684 -13.16 -4.53 14.21
C PRO A 684 -12.38 -4.34 15.52
N TYR A 685 -13.04 -4.57 16.66
CA TYR A 685 -12.43 -4.47 18.00
C TYR A 685 -12.46 -5.81 18.72
N HIS A 686 -11.33 -6.19 19.33
CA HIS A 686 -11.19 -7.45 20.06
C HIS A 686 -11.87 -7.45 21.44
N SER A 687 -12.38 -6.31 21.90
CA SER A 687 -13.04 -6.17 23.20
C SER A 687 -13.98 -4.98 23.25
N TYR A 688 -14.95 -5.01 24.17
CA TYR A 688 -15.87 -3.89 24.40
C TYR A 688 -15.11 -2.62 24.83
N THR A 689 -14.13 -2.78 25.71
CA THR A 689 -13.22 -1.69 26.12
C THR A 689 -12.40 -1.13 24.96
N GLY A 690 -11.92 -1.97 24.03
CA GLY A 690 -11.21 -1.53 22.84
C GLY A 690 -12.09 -0.69 21.90
N TYR A 691 -13.35 -1.10 21.71
CA TYR A 691 -14.35 -0.31 20.96
C TYR A 691 -14.62 1.04 21.62
N ILE A 692 -14.78 1.10 22.94
CA ILE A 692 -15.00 2.35 23.67
C ILE A 692 -13.77 3.26 23.62
N SER A 693 -12.57 2.72 23.84
CA SER A 693 -11.33 3.50 23.75
C SER A 693 -11.14 4.14 22.37
N ALA A 694 -11.50 3.44 21.29
CA ALA A 694 -11.43 3.99 19.94
C ALA A 694 -12.33 5.24 19.76
N HIS A 695 -13.56 5.20 20.28
CA HIS A 695 -14.46 6.36 20.27
C HIS A 695 -13.90 7.53 21.09
N LEU A 696 -13.38 7.25 22.29
CA LEU A 696 -12.83 8.29 23.17
C LEU A 696 -11.64 9.01 22.52
N LEU A 697 -10.75 8.28 21.84
CA LEU A 697 -9.62 8.87 21.11
C LEU A 697 -10.09 9.82 19.98
N LYS A 698 -11.21 9.51 19.31
CA LYS A 698 -11.79 10.40 18.29
C LYS A 698 -12.38 11.66 18.91
N TYR A 699 -13.01 11.54 20.07
CA TYR A 699 -13.49 12.69 20.82
C TYR A 699 -12.36 13.54 21.40
N GLU A 700 -11.24 12.95 21.81
CA GLU A 700 -10.03 13.69 22.20
C GLU A 700 -9.48 14.49 21.03
N ASN A 701 -9.27 13.86 19.87
CA ASN A 701 -8.87 14.56 18.64
C ASN A 701 -9.83 15.71 18.33
N ALA A 702 -11.14 15.46 18.40
CA ALA A 702 -12.15 16.49 18.19
C ALA A 702 -12.01 17.69 19.13
N ILE A 703 -11.81 17.45 20.42
CA ILE A 703 -11.61 18.49 21.45
C ILE A 703 -10.32 19.29 21.21
N GLU A 704 -9.27 18.62 20.75
CA GLU A 704 -7.99 19.26 20.43
C GLU A 704 -8.11 20.18 19.22
N VAL A 705 -8.70 19.70 18.14
CA VAL A 705 -8.66 20.36 16.83
C VAL A 705 -9.77 21.39 16.65
N HIS A 706 -10.96 21.19 17.24
CA HIS A 706 -12.11 22.03 16.96
C HIS A 706 -12.29 23.17 17.98
N GLN A 707 -12.29 24.41 17.51
CA GLN A 707 -12.33 25.61 18.37
C GLN A 707 -13.55 25.67 19.31
N SER A 708 -14.72 25.23 18.87
CA SER A 708 -15.93 25.23 19.72
C SER A 708 -15.83 24.31 20.94
N LEU A 709 -14.87 23.37 20.95
CA LEU A 709 -14.63 22.42 22.03
C LEU A 709 -13.45 22.83 22.91
N GLU A 710 -12.87 24.01 22.72
CA GLU A 710 -11.73 24.51 23.49
C GLU A 710 -11.96 24.46 25.00
N PHE A 711 -13.19 24.70 25.46
CA PHE A 711 -13.57 24.63 26.88
C PHE A 711 -13.43 23.23 27.49
N MET A 712 -13.29 22.17 26.68
CA MET A 712 -13.08 20.80 27.13
C MET A 712 -11.61 20.39 27.17
N ARG A 713 -10.66 21.22 26.70
CA ARG A 713 -9.24 20.81 26.67
C ARG A 713 -8.66 20.51 28.04
N ASP A 714 -9.20 21.15 29.09
CA ASP A 714 -8.80 20.91 30.48
C ASP A 714 -9.13 19.49 31.00
N ILE A 715 -10.00 18.75 30.30
CA ILE A 715 -10.33 17.36 30.68
C ILE A 715 -9.51 16.30 29.92
N LEU A 716 -8.73 16.67 28.90
CA LEU A 716 -7.93 15.72 28.11
C LEU A 716 -7.02 14.83 28.99
N PRO A 717 -6.28 15.36 30.00
CA PRO A 717 -5.45 14.49 30.85
C PRO A 717 -6.25 13.48 31.68
N GLN A 718 -7.52 13.76 31.96
CA GLN A 718 -8.44 12.89 32.67
C GLN A 718 -9.01 11.83 31.72
N LEU A 719 -9.24 12.19 30.45
CA LEU A 719 -9.64 11.26 29.40
C LEU A 719 -8.51 10.27 29.07
N ASP A 720 -7.27 10.74 28.93
CA ASP A 720 -6.08 9.89 28.77
C ASP A 720 -5.99 8.83 29.87
N ARG A 721 -6.12 9.29 31.13
CA ARG A 721 -6.10 8.40 32.30
C ARG A 721 -7.28 7.44 32.30
N PHE A 722 -8.44 7.90 31.87
CA PHE A 722 -9.65 7.09 31.80
C PHE A 722 -9.51 5.98 30.74
N ILE A 723 -9.00 6.30 29.55
CA ILE A 723 -8.68 5.33 28.49
C ILE A 723 -7.69 4.27 29.00
N VAL A 724 -6.62 4.71 29.67
CA VAL A 724 -5.64 3.79 30.29
C VAL A 724 -6.32 2.88 31.31
N VAL A 725 -7.17 3.44 32.17
CA VAL A 725 -7.89 2.71 33.22
C VAL A 725 -8.81 1.64 32.64
N ILE A 726 -9.63 1.96 31.63
CA ILE A 726 -10.55 0.98 31.04
C ILE A 726 -9.83 -0.07 30.19
N SER A 727 -8.63 0.23 29.71
CA SER A 727 -7.84 -0.65 28.85
C SER A 727 -6.82 -1.51 29.60
N THR A 728 -6.76 -1.44 30.94
CA THR A 728 -5.78 -2.19 31.75
C THR A 728 -6.42 -3.11 32.79
N GLU A 729 -5.73 -4.19 33.13
CA GLU A 729 -6.20 -5.13 34.15
C GLU A 729 -6.11 -4.56 35.57
N PRO A 730 -7.05 -4.90 36.48
CA PRO A 730 -8.14 -5.87 36.32
C PRO A 730 -9.44 -5.28 35.71
N MET A 731 -9.44 -3.99 35.36
CA MET A 731 -10.63 -3.26 34.95
C MET A 731 -11.09 -3.71 33.55
N GLN A 732 -10.15 -3.95 32.65
CA GLN A 732 -10.41 -4.45 31.30
C GLN A 732 -11.24 -5.74 31.32
N THR A 733 -10.80 -6.77 32.06
CA THR A 733 -11.57 -8.02 32.19
C THR A 733 -12.98 -7.76 32.74
N LYS A 734 -13.10 -6.94 33.80
CA LYS A 734 -14.39 -6.61 34.41
C LYS A 734 -15.34 -5.90 33.45
N LEU A 735 -14.85 -4.97 32.65
CA LEU A 735 -15.66 -4.19 31.71
C LEU A 735 -16.08 -5.04 30.51
N ASN A 736 -15.25 -5.97 30.08
CA ASN A 736 -15.55 -6.87 28.96
C ASN A 736 -16.51 -8.03 29.32
N ASP A 737 -16.84 -8.23 30.60
CA ASP A 737 -17.80 -9.24 31.06
C ASP A 737 -19.26 -8.82 30.77
N ILE A 738 -19.66 -8.97 29.50
CA ILE A 738 -20.99 -8.59 29.00
C ILE A 738 -21.44 -9.53 27.87
N PRO A 739 -22.74 -9.87 27.78
CA PRO A 739 -23.27 -10.62 26.64
C PRO A 739 -23.08 -9.87 25.34
N LEU A 740 -22.55 -10.55 24.33
CA LEU A 740 -22.57 -10.10 22.94
C LEU A 740 -23.80 -10.66 22.22
N ARG A 741 -24.47 -9.83 21.43
CA ARG A 741 -25.65 -10.21 20.65
C ARG A 741 -25.62 -9.54 19.29
N ILE A 742 -26.21 -10.21 18.30
CA ILE A 742 -26.53 -9.57 17.02
C ILE A 742 -27.72 -8.63 17.26
N ALA A 743 -27.56 -7.35 16.96
CA ALA A 743 -28.61 -6.35 17.08
C ALA A 743 -28.58 -5.39 15.88
N HIS A 744 -29.76 -4.94 15.47
CA HIS A 744 -29.92 -3.84 14.52
C HIS A 744 -29.89 -2.52 15.29
N LYS A 745 -28.83 -1.74 15.13
CA LYS A 745 -28.60 -0.53 15.96
C LYS A 745 -29.54 0.63 15.60
N ASP A 746 -30.09 0.62 14.38
CA ASP A 746 -30.93 1.71 13.86
C ASP A 746 -32.35 1.26 13.42
N LEU A 747 -33.12 0.69 14.35
CA LEU A 747 -34.46 0.12 14.04
C LEU A 747 -35.61 1.09 14.29
N HIS A 748 -35.62 2.25 13.60
CA HIS A 748 -36.74 3.21 13.65
C HIS A 748 -37.81 2.95 12.58
N PHE A 749 -38.95 3.64 12.64
CA PHE A 749 -40.08 3.38 11.72
C PHE A 749 -39.78 3.53 10.24
N ALA A 750 -38.88 4.43 9.84
CA ALA A 750 -38.47 4.54 8.44
C ALA A 750 -37.73 3.29 7.93
N ASN A 751 -37.21 2.45 8.84
CA ASN A 751 -36.46 1.23 8.50
C ASN A 751 -37.30 -0.05 8.60
N ILE A 752 -38.63 0.10 8.76
CA ILE A 752 -39.56 -1.01 8.91
C ILE A 752 -40.61 -0.93 7.81
N LEU A 753 -40.62 -1.96 6.95
CA LEU A 753 -41.65 -2.12 5.93
C LEU A 753 -42.85 -2.83 6.54
N VAL A 754 -44.04 -2.28 6.32
CA VAL A 754 -45.30 -2.82 6.81
C VAL A 754 -46.29 -2.91 5.66
N ASP A 755 -46.94 -4.05 5.51
CA ASP A 755 -48.11 -4.19 4.64
C ASP A 755 -49.28 -3.42 5.26
N ARG A 756 -49.79 -2.42 4.54
CA ARG A 756 -50.85 -1.54 5.04
C ARG A 756 -52.21 -2.24 5.17
N ILE A 757 -52.43 -3.36 4.47
CA ILE A 757 -53.68 -4.11 4.53
C ILE A 757 -53.70 -5.02 5.75
N THR A 758 -52.59 -5.72 6.02
CA THR A 758 -52.49 -6.71 7.11
C THR A 758 -51.88 -6.16 8.39
N ALA A 759 -51.25 -4.97 8.33
CA ALA A 759 -50.45 -4.37 9.39
C ALA A 759 -49.28 -5.25 9.88
N HIS A 760 -48.82 -6.18 9.05
CA HIS A 760 -47.66 -7.03 9.33
C HIS A 760 -46.37 -6.37 8.85
N VAL A 761 -45.31 -6.49 9.66
CA VAL A 761 -43.95 -6.15 9.23
C VAL A 761 -43.54 -7.13 8.14
N THR A 762 -43.22 -6.62 6.96
CA THR A 762 -42.81 -7.42 5.78
C THR A 762 -41.31 -7.35 5.51
N GLY A 763 -40.59 -6.42 6.15
CA GLY A 763 -39.15 -6.28 6.00
C GLY A 763 -38.55 -5.28 6.98
N ILE A 764 -37.25 -5.41 7.20
CA ILE A 764 -36.40 -4.45 7.90
C ILE A 764 -35.31 -4.05 6.90
N VAL A 765 -35.14 -2.76 6.66
CA VAL A 765 -34.13 -2.21 5.75
C VAL A 765 -32.91 -1.70 6.54
N ASP A 766 -31.84 -1.38 5.84
CA ASP A 766 -30.56 -0.86 6.37
C ASP A 766 -29.79 -1.85 7.27
N TRP A 767 -29.74 -3.12 6.81
CA TRP A 767 -29.05 -4.22 7.49
C TRP A 767 -27.56 -3.99 7.72
N GLU A 768 -26.94 -3.05 7.01
CA GLU A 768 -25.57 -2.60 7.23
C GLU A 768 -25.32 -2.03 8.64
N PHE A 769 -26.37 -1.60 9.35
CA PHE A 769 -26.29 -1.19 10.76
C PHE A 769 -26.51 -2.34 11.77
N ALA A 770 -26.67 -3.57 11.29
CA ALA A 770 -26.69 -4.76 12.13
C ALA A 770 -25.27 -5.23 12.46
N GLY A 771 -25.04 -5.64 13.71
CA GLY A 771 -23.73 -6.16 14.10
C GLY A 771 -23.75 -6.89 15.44
N VAL A 772 -22.65 -7.59 15.73
CA VAL A 772 -22.40 -8.15 17.07
C VAL A 772 -22.00 -7.01 17.98
N VAL A 773 -22.85 -6.69 18.95
CA VAL A 773 -22.64 -5.59 19.89
C VAL A 773 -22.64 -6.10 21.33
N PRO A 774 -21.94 -5.41 22.26
CA PRO A 774 -22.26 -5.48 23.67
C PRO A 774 -23.74 -5.23 23.84
N PHE A 775 -24.49 -6.15 24.43
CA PHE A 775 -25.95 -6.09 24.28
C PHE A 775 -26.58 -4.90 25.01
N THR A 776 -25.90 -4.25 25.95
CA THR A 776 -26.29 -2.92 26.48
C THR A 776 -26.35 -1.82 25.41
N ARG A 777 -25.70 -2.03 24.26
CA ARG A 777 -25.65 -1.16 23.08
C ARG A 777 -26.56 -1.64 21.95
N TRP A 778 -27.54 -2.50 22.21
CA TRP A 778 -28.45 -2.97 21.16
C TRP A 778 -29.33 -1.87 20.54
N ASN A 779 -29.49 -0.74 21.23
CA ASN A 779 -30.29 0.41 20.80
C ASN A 779 -29.65 1.73 21.27
N PRO A 780 -28.47 2.10 20.76
CA PRO A 780 -27.63 3.14 21.36
C PRO A 780 -28.13 4.57 21.08
N SER A 781 -28.66 4.82 19.90
CA SER A 781 -29.39 6.04 19.51
C SER A 781 -30.80 6.15 20.12
N ARG A 782 -31.25 5.10 20.82
CA ARG A 782 -32.63 4.90 21.26
C ARG A 782 -33.62 4.94 20.09
N ALA A 783 -33.21 4.62 18.87
CA ALA A 783 -34.04 4.68 17.67
C ALA A 783 -35.14 3.60 17.61
N PHE A 784 -35.06 2.55 18.43
CA PHE A 784 -36.03 1.45 18.41
C PHE A 784 -37.49 1.92 18.40
N LEU A 785 -38.17 1.67 17.27
CA LEU A 785 -39.56 2.02 17.01
C LEU A 785 -39.89 3.51 17.24
N TRP A 786 -38.90 4.39 17.10
CA TRP A 786 -39.11 5.82 17.10
C TRP A 786 -39.64 6.28 15.73
N ASN A 787 -40.55 7.24 15.72
CA ASN A 787 -41.13 7.82 14.51
C ASN A 787 -40.36 9.07 14.01
N ALA A 788 -39.19 9.35 14.59
CA ALA A 788 -38.33 10.51 14.30
C ALA A 788 -38.97 11.89 14.55
N GLN A 789 -40.07 11.97 15.31
CA GLN A 789 -40.67 13.25 15.68
C GLN A 789 -40.25 13.67 17.09
N ASP A 790 -39.84 14.93 17.23
CA ASP A 790 -39.43 15.52 18.51
C ASP A 790 -40.58 16.32 19.14
N ASN A 791 -41.56 15.60 19.69
CA ASN A 791 -42.69 16.16 20.44
C ASN A 791 -43.15 15.23 21.57
N ASP A 792 -43.84 15.79 22.57
CA ASP A 792 -44.25 15.05 23.78
C ASP A 792 -45.08 13.79 23.46
N THR A 793 -45.97 13.87 22.45
CA THR A 793 -46.80 12.74 22.03
C THR A 793 -45.96 11.59 21.47
N SER A 794 -45.05 11.90 20.55
CA SER A 794 -44.09 10.95 19.98
C SER A 794 -43.23 10.27 21.06
N MET A 795 -42.75 11.05 22.04
CA MET A 795 -41.94 10.52 23.15
C MET A 795 -42.75 9.64 24.10
N ALA A 796 -44.01 9.98 24.35
CA ALA A 796 -44.93 9.13 25.09
C ALA A 796 -45.20 7.80 24.35
N ASP A 797 -45.42 7.86 23.02
CA ASP A 797 -45.64 6.68 22.18
C ASP A 797 -44.43 5.76 22.15
N LYS A 798 -43.23 6.33 21.97
CA LYS A 798 -41.96 5.59 22.04
C LYS A 798 -41.80 4.86 23.38
N THR A 799 -42.11 5.55 24.48
CA THR A 799 -42.08 4.96 25.83
C THR A 799 -43.09 3.82 25.96
N ALA A 800 -44.32 4.01 25.49
CA ALA A 800 -45.36 2.99 25.51
C ALA A 800 -45.00 1.77 24.65
N LEU A 801 -44.35 1.97 23.50
CA LEU A 801 -43.87 0.90 22.62
C LEU A 801 -42.74 0.10 23.26
N ILE A 802 -41.79 0.75 23.94
CA ILE A 802 -40.74 0.05 24.71
C ILE A 802 -41.35 -0.79 25.83
N GLU A 803 -42.32 -0.27 26.59
CA GLU A 803 -42.98 -1.04 27.64
C GLU A 803 -43.80 -2.21 27.07
N ARG A 804 -44.44 -2.01 25.92
CA ARG A 804 -45.13 -3.09 25.19
C ARG A 804 -44.14 -4.15 24.70
N TYR A 805 -43.00 -3.76 24.15
CA TYR A 805 -41.93 -4.67 23.76
C TYR A 805 -41.45 -5.49 24.96
N LYS A 806 -41.15 -4.85 26.09
CA LYS A 806 -40.72 -5.52 27.32
C LYS A 806 -41.77 -6.54 27.79
N LYS A 807 -43.04 -6.13 27.84
CA LYS A 807 -44.14 -7.02 28.23
C LYS A 807 -44.25 -8.22 27.29
N ARG A 808 -44.25 -8.00 25.97
CA ARG A 808 -44.34 -9.05 24.96
C ARG A 808 -43.14 -10.00 24.99
N ALA A 809 -41.92 -9.48 25.17
CA ALA A 809 -40.73 -10.29 25.28
C ALA A 809 -40.82 -11.22 26.50
N ARG A 810 -41.29 -10.74 27.66
CA ARG A 810 -41.52 -11.60 28.83
C ARG A 810 -42.63 -12.64 28.61
N GLU A 811 -43.75 -12.24 28.01
CA GLU A 811 -44.86 -13.17 27.66
C GLU A 811 -44.42 -14.29 26.71
N LYS A 812 -43.49 -14.00 25.79
CA LYS A 812 -42.95 -14.97 24.83
C LYS A 812 -41.73 -15.76 25.33
N GLY A 813 -41.37 -15.64 26.62
CA GLY A 813 -40.19 -16.30 27.18
C GLY A 813 -38.85 -15.69 26.75
N SER A 814 -38.84 -14.55 26.08
CA SER A 814 -37.65 -13.80 25.64
C SER A 814 -37.25 -12.68 26.62
N GLY A 815 -37.58 -12.83 27.91
CA GLY A 815 -37.27 -11.82 28.94
C GLY A 815 -35.78 -11.53 29.09
N TYR A 816 -34.92 -12.47 28.72
CA TYR A 816 -33.46 -12.30 28.68
C TYR A 816 -33.03 -11.16 27.75
N LEU A 817 -33.79 -10.83 26.69
CA LEU A 817 -33.49 -9.68 25.82
C LEU A 817 -33.60 -8.32 26.55
N ILE A 818 -34.25 -8.29 27.70
CA ILE A 818 -34.36 -7.09 28.55
C ILE A 818 -33.32 -7.14 29.66
N ASP A 819 -33.10 -8.32 30.23
CA ASP A 819 -32.27 -8.49 31.40
C ASP A 819 -30.78 -8.50 31.03
N ASP A 820 -30.39 -9.10 29.90
CA ASP A 820 -29.02 -9.08 29.36
C ASP A 820 -28.60 -7.71 28.80
N ALA A 821 -29.57 -6.85 28.48
CA ALA A 821 -29.33 -5.50 27.97
C ALA A 821 -28.99 -4.50 29.09
N LYS A 822 -28.97 -4.94 30.35
CA LYS A 822 -28.56 -4.15 31.51
C LYS A 822 -27.06 -4.27 31.72
N PHE A 823 -26.44 -3.22 32.27
CA PHE A 823 -25.05 -3.29 32.69
C PHE A 823 -24.88 -4.32 33.81
N THR A 824 -23.81 -5.12 33.76
CA THR A 824 -23.50 -6.13 34.78
C THR A 824 -22.72 -5.53 35.95
N SER A 825 -22.21 -4.31 35.80
CA SER A 825 -21.54 -3.56 36.86
C SER A 825 -21.71 -2.04 36.76
N LYS A 826 -21.54 -1.34 37.88
CA LYS A 826 -21.56 0.13 37.94
C LYS A 826 -20.43 0.76 37.13
N GLU A 827 -19.30 0.06 37.01
CA GLU A 827 -18.15 0.52 36.22
C GLU A 827 -18.43 0.47 34.72
N GLN A 828 -19.12 -0.56 34.22
CA GLN A 828 -19.58 -0.59 32.83
C GLN A 828 -20.58 0.51 32.53
N GLU A 829 -21.55 0.73 33.43
CA GLU A 829 -22.51 1.83 33.33
C GLU A 829 -21.79 3.18 33.30
N SER A 830 -20.82 3.37 34.20
CA SER A 830 -20.02 4.60 34.27
C SER A 830 -19.17 4.82 33.02
N MET A 831 -18.55 3.75 32.49
CA MET A 831 -17.75 3.82 31.27
C MET A 831 -18.61 4.25 30.08
N GLN A 832 -19.73 3.57 29.88
CA GLN A 832 -20.62 3.86 28.76
C GLN A 832 -21.25 5.25 28.90
N THR A 833 -21.58 5.65 30.13
CA THR A 833 -22.12 6.98 30.41
C THR A 833 -21.10 8.06 30.04
N ALA A 834 -19.83 7.91 30.44
CA ALA A 834 -18.78 8.84 30.07
C ALA A 834 -18.62 8.96 28.55
N ALA A 835 -18.56 7.84 27.83
CA ALA A 835 -18.48 7.83 26.37
C ALA A 835 -19.69 8.50 25.71
N ASN A 836 -20.91 8.24 26.19
CA ASN A 836 -22.13 8.86 25.68
C ASN A 836 -22.18 10.38 25.92
N PHE A 837 -21.73 10.85 27.09
CA PHE A 837 -21.68 12.27 27.40
C PHE A 837 -20.64 12.99 26.53
N LEU A 838 -19.46 12.40 26.35
CA LEU A 838 -18.44 12.96 25.46
C LEU A 838 -18.96 13.08 24.03
N ARG A 839 -19.57 12.03 23.50
CA ARG A 839 -20.25 12.06 22.20
C ARG A 839 -21.25 13.21 22.13
N ALA A 840 -22.18 13.26 23.08
CA ALA A 840 -23.25 14.27 23.08
C ALA A 840 -22.69 15.69 23.10
N ILE A 841 -21.60 15.95 23.85
CA ILE A 841 -21.00 17.27 23.89
C ILE A 841 -20.28 17.57 22.57
N VAL A 842 -19.45 16.65 22.06
CA VAL A 842 -18.68 16.83 20.82
C VAL A 842 -19.60 17.04 19.62
N GLU A 843 -20.66 16.23 19.47
CA GLU A 843 -21.54 16.29 18.30
C GLU A 843 -22.57 17.43 18.38
N VAL A 844 -23.17 17.71 19.55
CA VAL A 844 -24.23 18.73 19.68
C VAL A 844 -23.66 20.16 19.66
N VAL A 845 -22.46 20.38 20.22
CA VAL A 845 -21.81 21.70 20.19
C VAL A 845 -21.50 22.14 18.75
N LEU A 846 -21.37 21.19 17.82
CA LEU A 846 -21.14 21.45 16.40
C LEU A 846 -22.45 21.64 15.63
N GLY A 847 -23.47 20.82 15.91
CA GLY A 847 -24.79 20.92 15.26
C GLY A 847 -25.62 22.15 15.65
N THR A 848 -25.37 22.78 16.81
CA THR A 848 -26.16 23.91 17.32
C THR A 848 -25.87 25.27 16.65
N ARG A 849 -24.83 25.39 15.81
CA ARG A 849 -24.53 26.63 15.07
C ARG A 849 -25.28 26.78 13.73
N GLN A 850 -26.08 25.79 13.30
CA GLN A 850 -26.91 25.92 12.10
C GLN A 850 -28.21 26.74 12.30
N VAL A 851 -28.54 27.16 13.53
CA VAL A 851 -29.79 27.92 13.80
C VAL A 851 -29.55 29.43 13.99
N GLU A 852 -28.31 29.91 13.86
CA GLU A 852 -27.96 31.35 13.98
C GLU A 852 -27.20 31.92 12.77
N VAL A 853 -27.48 31.44 11.54
CA VAL A 853 -27.06 32.13 10.29
C VAL A 853 -28.26 32.41 9.41
#